data_AF-A0A418C7W9-F1
#
_entry.id   AF-A0A418C7W9-F1
#
_cell.length_a   1.000
_cell.length_b   1.000
_cell.length_c   1.000
_cell.angle_alpha   90.00
_cell.angle_beta   90.00
_cell.angle_gamma   90.00
#
_symmetry.space_group_name_H-M   'P 1'
#
loop_
_entity.id
_entity.type
_entity.pdbx_description
1 polymer ?
#
loop_
_entity_poly.entity_id
_entity_poly.type
_entity_poly.pdbx_seq_one_letter_code
_entity_poly.pdbx_strand_id
1 'polypeptide(L)'
;MQSFESHWAVRVDASKETAALPRNPSPATLPSFECPRRSWFSSLHAVFSFAAGILVLYVYISGCTSSLQSLVGTHYGIDGTKTVYAQYESPYMLAMVHNVKQSPISVAADLRLAILTNVTFPTAIVYLVPAISGDATYAFSTTACAVDGTVGEIHTPSAILDFVGRVFQGLEGASNLPRDDVVVLIDCSFDAILTQDSSTFRAHVVDPSLTYILTMTTEALILQRPLLRESTIALPVFVVNVTFASIKPVPLAMQVPGTHAFARPLNQILDVRAVVAIGAPFVLGVPFQPMYIDAITETSKFVARIPRPDGSFEDVTLMGTDGAYVQADTVFGWYYSYCFNIPSDAVVNLASQQFLGVPNSKNAYACGYFIVTVYLCARVTFLLVSAAVVAVGSTNYRRHVGLVHTLPDIAHQVTSVLIVHACLSIGSCLLDRGWGLYEWSDVSAKLRTKANRAVIPPPAHIRCLLVSWVVVICHVMAKRLRICFSLTVVVVVTVAFDANLTLFNGEVWGLNPTFSQEFVQSTNMDSLIPSHPGHLDVWMYHSLKSMDIRFFLNEVSAYMWSTSILLAGQLVLAVGLRCVSSQWQSQRIQPQDSGTTFILEERSTSVDVFGLGSSFAKRVVAPDGSMYVPVEWAWHLGYVVVDHTYLFKLHDLPKLFLNVLFDVDSFYIYGYHMKNNQVDVELTHFHCQDFASIRSLLRLSLRPLSQEWPVNEAKAHLQLYEQASRKRNSTSTK
;
A
#
# COMPACT_ATOMS: atom_id res chain seq x y z
N MET A 1 57.17 50.09 18.27
CA MET A 1 55.89 50.81 18.33
C MET A 1 55.03 50.10 19.36
N GLN A 2 55.29 50.42 20.63
CA GLN A 2 54.44 51.22 21.52
C GLN A 2 53.21 50.40 21.99
N SER A 3 53.35 49.66 23.10
CA SER A 3 53.09 50.09 24.51
C SER A 3 51.62 49.87 24.87
N PHE A 4 51.22 49.23 25.97
CA PHE A 4 51.67 49.37 27.35
C PHE A 4 51.28 48.13 28.17
N GLU A 5 52.19 47.69 29.03
CA GLU A 5 51.97 46.79 30.16
C GLU A 5 51.06 47.45 31.22
N SER A 6 50.45 46.67 32.12
CA SER A 6 50.78 46.59 33.57
C SER A 6 49.47 46.89 34.34
N HIS A 7 49.13 46.38 35.52
CA HIS A 7 49.78 45.79 36.68
C HIS A 7 48.72 44.84 37.32
N TRP A 8 48.99 43.77 38.07
CA TRP A 8 49.78 43.72 39.30
C TRP A 8 50.17 42.28 39.63
N ALA A 9 51.46 42.07 39.93
CA ALA A 9 51.97 40.98 40.73
C ALA A 9 52.59 41.60 42.00
N VAL A 10 52.34 41.01 43.18
CA VAL A 10 53.19 41.21 44.37
C VAL A 10 53.35 39.89 45.12
N ARG A 11 54.57 39.69 45.60
CA ARG A 11 55.23 38.51 46.18
C ARG A 11 54.84 38.19 47.63
N VAL A 12 54.90 36.87 47.91
CA VAL A 12 55.57 36.12 48.99
C VAL A 12 55.52 36.67 50.42
N ASP A 13 55.05 35.81 51.35
CA ASP A 13 55.75 35.62 52.63
C ASP A 13 55.79 34.14 53.02
N ALA A 14 57.00 33.70 53.39
CA ALA A 14 57.30 32.40 53.95
C ALA A 14 57.71 32.62 55.41
N SER A 15 56.87 32.20 56.35
CA SER A 15 57.27 32.04 57.75
C SER A 15 56.63 30.79 58.34
N LYS A 16 57.50 29.96 58.90
CA LYS A 16 57.24 28.72 59.63
C LYS A 16 56.18 28.89 60.70
N GLU A 17 55.22 27.97 60.75
CA GLU A 17 54.76 27.39 62.01
C GLU A 17 54.31 25.95 61.77
N THR A 18 55.06 25.03 62.36
CA THR A 18 54.79 23.59 62.43
C THR A 18 53.54 23.34 63.27
N ALA A 19 52.46 22.91 62.63
CA ALA A 19 51.31 22.29 63.29
C ALA A 19 50.97 20.97 62.60
N ALA A 20 50.73 19.95 63.42
CA ALA A 20 50.70 18.54 63.08
C ALA A 20 49.75 18.17 61.93
N LEU A 21 50.22 17.20 61.11
CA LEU A 21 49.43 16.44 60.14
C LEU A 21 48.13 15.89 60.77
N PRO A 22 46.94 16.28 60.29
CA PRO A 22 45.79 15.40 60.37
C PRO A 22 45.96 14.31 59.30
N ARG A 23 45.80 13.05 59.73
CA ARG A 23 45.73 11.87 58.86
C ARG A 23 44.91 12.16 57.60
N ASN A 24 45.41 11.70 56.46
CA ASN A 24 44.64 11.53 55.23
C ASN A 24 43.20 11.12 55.57
N PRO A 25 42.17 11.90 55.22
CA PRO A 25 40.88 11.29 55.00
C PRO A 25 41.11 10.29 53.85
N SER A 26 40.77 9.03 54.10
CA SER A 26 40.56 8.02 53.07
C SER A 26 39.90 8.65 51.84
N PRO A 27 40.25 8.23 50.60
CA PRO A 27 39.54 8.73 49.42
C PRO A 27 38.05 8.53 49.67
N ALA A 28 37.31 9.65 49.75
CA ALA A 28 35.88 9.60 49.90
C ALA A 28 35.36 8.67 48.81
N THR A 29 34.83 7.52 49.23
CA THR A 29 34.15 6.58 48.35
C THR A 29 32.96 7.33 47.78
N LEU A 30 33.18 7.94 46.61
CA LEU A 30 32.17 8.59 45.80
C LEU A 30 31.03 7.59 45.56
N PRO A 31 29.77 8.04 45.64
CA PRO A 31 28.64 7.13 45.63
C PRO A 31 28.57 6.37 44.31
N SER A 32 28.77 5.05 44.38
CA SER A 32 28.34 4.16 43.32
C SER A 32 26.81 4.14 43.36
N PHE A 33 26.17 4.96 42.53
CA PHE A 33 24.72 4.96 42.39
C PHE A 33 24.24 3.56 41.96
N GLU A 34 23.73 2.77 42.91
CA GLU A 34 23.03 1.52 42.60
C GLU A 34 21.71 1.88 41.93
N CYS A 35 21.63 1.61 40.63
CA CYS A 35 20.41 1.85 39.89
C CYS A 35 19.39 0.77 40.29
N PRO A 36 18.22 1.13 40.82
CA PRO A 36 17.21 0.15 41.19
C PRO A 36 16.84 -0.72 39.98
N ARG A 37 16.58 -2.01 40.21
CA ARG A 37 16.07 -2.92 39.16
C ARG A 37 14.77 -2.34 38.63
N ARG A 38 14.73 -2.10 37.31
CA ARG A 38 13.53 -1.64 36.61
C ARG A 38 12.39 -2.63 36.88
N SER A 39 11.19 -2.12 37.12
CA SER A 39 10.03 -2.98 37.38
C SER A 39 9.79 -3.93 36.20
N TRP A 40 9.20 -5.09 36.49
CA TRP A 40 8.86 -6.07 35.47
C TRP A 40 7.96 -5.48 34.37
N PHE A 41 6.95 -4.69 34.76
CA PHE A 41 6.04 -4.01 33.83
C PHE A 41 6.76 -3.02 32.91
N SER A 42 7.66 -2.19 33.43
CA SER A 42 8.42 -1.24 32.61
C SER A 42 9.41 -1.93 31.67
N SER A 43 9.92 -3.09 32.06
CA SER A 43 10.80 -3.92 31.21
C SER A 43 10.00 -4.57 30.07
N LEU A 44 8.81 -5.11 30.36
CA LEU A 44 7.88 -5.61 29.34
C LEU A 44 7.47 -4.51 28.34
N HIS A 45 7.16 -3.31 28.84
CA HIS A 45 6.80 -2.18 27.98
C HIS A 45 7.93 -1.82 27.01
N ALA A 46 9.19 -1.80 27.47
CA ALA A 46 10.34 -1.56 26.60
C ALA A 46 10.52 -2.66 25.54
N VAL A 47 10.28 -3.93 25.88
CA VAL A 47 10.30 -5.04 24.91
C VAL A 47 9.19 -4.86 23.86
N PHE A 48 7.97 -4.54 24.27
CA PHE A 48 6.87 -4.30 23.33
C PHE A 48 7.10 -3.05 22.47
N SER A 49 7.73 -2.02 23.01
CA SER A 49 8.15 -0.82 22.28
C SER A 49 9.20 -1.15 21.22
N PHE A 50 10.19 -1.98 21.57
CA PHE A 50 11.17 -2.49 20.62
C PHE A 50 10.54 -3.33 19.51
N ALA A 51 9.62 -4.25 19.85
CA ALA A 51 8.87 -5.04 18.88
C ALA A 51 8.00 -4.16 17.96
N ALA A 52 7.35 -3.13 18.51
CA ALA A 52 6.60 -2.16 17.71
C ALA A 52 7.52 -1.38 16.76
N GLY A 53 8.74 -1.03 17.17
CA GLY A 53 9.75 -0.42 16.29
C GLY A 53 10.15 -1.32 15.13
N ILE A 54 10.31 -2.63 15.35
CA ILE A 54 10.56 -3.61 14.29
C ILE A 54 9.36 -3.69 13.33
N LEU A 55 8.14 -3.75 13.86
CA LEU A 55 6.92 -3.77 13.06
C LEU A 55 6.81 -2.52 12.17
N VAL A 56 7.07 -1.34 12.74
CA VAL A 56 7.13 -0.08 11.99
C VAL A 56 8.21 -0.17 10.91
N LEU A 57 9.42 -0.62 11.22
CA LEU A 57 10.48 -0.76 10.22
C LEU A 57 10.08 -1.69 9.08
N TYR A 58 9.46 -2.84 9.38
CA TYR A 58 8.97 -3.79 8.36
C TYR A 58 7.94 -3.15 7.42
N VAL A 59 6.94 -2.45 7.98
CA VAL A 59 5.91 -1.75 7.18
C VAL A 59 6.55 -0.70 6.26
N TYR A 60 7.56 0.03 6.74
CA TYR A 60 8.18 1.11 5.97
C TYR A 60 9.20 0.63 4.94
N ILE A 61 9.87 -0.52 5.16
CA ILE A 61 10.67 -1.17 4.12
C ILE A 61 9.78 -1.59 2.94
N SER A 62 8.59 -2.12 3.23
CA SER A 62 7.57 -2.40 2.21
C SER A 62 7.12 -1.11 1.51
N GLY A 63 6.93 -0.03 2.27
CA GLY A 63 6.68 1.32 1.73
C GLY A 63 7.75 1.79 0.75
N CYS A 64 9.03 1.72 1.11
CA CYS A 64 10.14 2.11 0.22
C CYS A 64 10.13 1.31 -1.09
N THR A 65 9.92 0.00 -0.99
CA THR A 65 9.87 -0.90 -2.16
C THR A 65 8.69 -0.53 -3.07
N SER A 66 7.52 -0.29 -2.48
CA SER A 66 6.31 0.13 -3.19
C SER A 66 6.47 1.51 -3.86
N SER A 67 7.09 2.49 -3.19
CA SER A 67 7.35 3.81 -3.80
C SER A 67 8.29 3.71 -5.00
N LEU A 68 9.34 2.88 -4.91
CA LEU A 68 10.26 2.66 -6.03
C LEU A 68 9.57 1.95 -7.20
N GLN A 69 8.74 0.95 -6.91
CA GLN A 69 7.94 0.25 -7.91
C GLN A 69 6.95 1.17 -8.62
N SER A 70 6.23 2.01 -7.88
CA SER A 70 5.31 3.01 -8.44
C SER A 70 6.07 4.08 -9.25
N LEU A 71 7.27 4.49 -8.80
CA LEU A 71 8.12 5.43 -9.52
C LEU A 71 8.60 4.90 -10.87
N VAL A 72 9.06 3.65 -10.93
CA VAL A 72 9.54 3.02 -12.18
C VAL A 72 8.38 2.65 -13.10
N GLY A 73 7.25 2.26 -12.51
CA GLY A 73 6.17 1.55 -13.20
C GLY A 73 6.26 0.07 -12.84
N THR A 74 5.16 -0.52 -12.39
CA THR A 74 5.12 -1.91 -11.96
C THR A 74 3.94 -2.67 -12.56
N HIS A 75 4.18 -3.95 -12.83
CA HIS A 75 3.20 -4.94 -13.29
C HIS A 75 2.81 -5.93 -12.16
N TYR A 76 3.20 -5.61 -10.91
CA TYR A 76 2.96 -6.39 -9.69
C TYR A 76 3.36 -7.88 -9.73
N GLY A 77 4.22 -8.27 -10.68
CA GLY A 77 4.68 -9.64 -10.84
C GLY A 77 3.56 -10.62 -11.21
N ILE A 78 2.45 -10.12 -11.77
CA ILE A 78 1.32 -10.95 -12.20
C ILE A 78 1.63 -11.52 -13.59
N ASP A 79 1.47 -12.85 -13.73
CA ASP A 79 1.67 -13.55 -14.99
C ASP A 79 0.47 -13.30 -15.93
N GLY A 80 0.65 -12.37 -16.85
CA GLY A 80 -0.36 -12.03 -17.86
C GLY A 80 -0.70 -13.14 -18.85
N THR A 81 -0.05 -14.30 -18.77
CA THR A 81 -0.38 -15.48 -19.57
C THR A 81 -1.37 -16.44 -18.89
N LYS A 82 -1.62 -16.27 -17.58
CA LYS A 82 -2.45 -17.21 -16.80
C LYS A 82 -3.47 -16.52 -15.89
N THR A 83 -3.22 -15.29 -15.46
CA THR A 83 -4.07 -14.63 -14.49
C THR A 83 -5.35 -14.11 -15.14
N VAL A 84 -6.48 -14.71 -14.76
CA VAL A 84 -7.82 -14.29 -15.22
C VAL A 84 -8.20 -12.99 -14.50
N TYR A 85 -8.38 -11.93 -15.28
CA TYR A 85 -8.81 -10.60 -14.88
C TYR A 85 -10.34 -10.51 -14.77
N ALA A 86 -11.03 -10.92 -15.84
CA ALA A 86 -12.47 -10.90 -15.98
C ALA A 86 -12.96 -12.18 -16.65
N GLN A 87 -14.20 -12.56 -16.40
CA GLN A 87 -14.84 -13.73 -17.00
C GLN A 87 -16.34 -13.46 -17.17
N TYR A 88 -16.86 -13.75 -18.37
CA TYR A 88 -18.30 -13.76 -18.67
C TYR A 88 -18.75 -15.21 -18.90
N GLU A 89 -19.77 -15.64 -18.18
CA GLU A 89 -20.34 -16.99 -18.26
C GLU A 89 -21.49 -17.07 -19.28
N SER A 90 -21.71 -18.26 -19.83
CA SER A 90 -22.75 -18.60 -20.83
C SER A 90 -23.50 -19.87 -20.38
N PRO A 91 -24.31 -19.81 -19.31
CA PRO A 91 -24.86 -21.00 -18.68
C PRO A 91 -25.87 -21.75 -19.56
N TYR A 92 -26.67 -21.06 -20.41
CA TYR A 92 -27.59 -21.77 -21.30
C TYR A 92 -26.88 -22.50 -22.42
N MET A 93 -25.78 -21.97 -22.94
CA MET A 93 -24.95 -22.67 -23.92
C MET A 93 -24.39 -23.98 -23.33
N LEU A 94 -23.91 -23.95 -22.09
CA LEU A 94 -23.43 -25.16 -21.41
C LEU A 94 -24.56 -26.18 -21.19
N ALA A 95 -25.74 -25.72 -20.77
CA ALA A 95 -26.90 -26.59 -20.60
C ALA A 95 -27.36 -27.20 -21.93
N MET A 96 -27.30 -26.44 -23.03
CA MET A 96 -27.58 -26.94 -24.37
C MET A 96 -26.60 -28.03 -24.76
N VAL A 97 -25.29 -27.82 -24.58
CA VAL A 97 -24.27 -28.84 -24.85
C VAL A 97 -24.58 -30.12 -24.08
N HIS A 98 -24.92 -30.01 -22.80
CA HIS A 98 -25.29 -31.15 -21.97
C HIS A 98 -26.51 -31.90 -22.54
N ASN A 99 -27.57 -31.19 -22.91
CA ASN A 99 -28.79 -31.79 -23.47
C ASN A 99 -28.56 -32.42 -24.85
N VAL A 100 -27.73 -31.81 -25.70
CA VAL A 100 -27.33 -32.39 -27.00
C VAL A 100 -26.56 -33.69 -26.80
N LYS A 101 -25.72 -33.80 -25.77
CA LYS A 101 -24.99 -35.04 -25.47
C LYS A 101 -25.88 -36.15 -24.92
N GLN A 102 -26.98 -35.81 -24.25
CA GLN A 102 -27.93 -36.79 -23.71
C GLN A 102 -28.98 -37.22 -24.73
N SER A 103 -29.56 -36.26 -25.47
CA SER A 103 -30.73 -36.45 -26.32
C SER A 103 -30.61 -35.64 -27.63
N PRO A 104 -29.64 -35.94 -28.51
CA PRO A 104 -29.32 -35.11 -29.68
C PRO A 104 -30.50 -34.95 -30.65
N ILE A 105 -31.30 -36.01 -30.85
CA ILE A 105 -32.45 -36.00 -31.77
C ILE A 105 -33.54 -35.05 -31.28
N SER A 106 -33.82 -35.05 -29.96
CA SER A 106 -34.84 -34.18 -29.37
C SER A 106 -34.45 -32.71 -29.50
N VAL A 107 -33.23 -32.36 -29.10
CA VAL A 107 -32.76 -30.96 -29.12
C VAL A 107 -32.69 -30.44 -30.56
N ALA A 108 -32.27 -31.26 -31.53
CA ALA A 108 -32.29 -30.88 -32.94
C ALA A 108 -33.71 -30.71 -33.49
N ALA A 109 -34.69 -31.50 -33.02
CA ALA A 109 -36.09 -31.32 -33.38
C ALA A 109 -36.66 -30.02 -32.81
N ASP A 110 -36.33 -29.68 -31.56
CA ASP A 110 -36.75 -28.45 -30.91
C ASP A 110 -36.16 -27.22 -31.61
N LEU A 111 -34.88 -27.27 -32.00
CA LEU A 111 -34.23 -26.21 -32.78
C LEU A 111 -34.92 -26.03 -34.14
N ARG A 112 -35.19 -27.12 -34.86
CA ARG A 112 -35.90 -27.06 -36.15
C ARG A 112 -37.30 -26.50 -36.00
N LEU A 113 -38.02 -26.86 -34.94
CA LEU A 113 -39.35 -26.33 -34.66
C LEU A 113 -39.29 -24.81 -34.44
N ALA A 114 -38.30 -24.32 -33.68
CA ALA A 114 -38.10 -22.88 -33.47
C ALA A 114 -37.79 -22.12 -34.77
N ILE A 115 -37.03 -22.72 -35.69
CA ILE A 115 -36.75 -22.13 -37.00
C ILE A 115 -38.03 -22.05 -37.85
N LEU A 116 -38.84 -23.11 -37.84
CA LEU A 116 -40.06 -23.22 -38.66
C LEU A 116 -41.21 -22.32 -38.18
N THR A 117 -41.25 -21.97 -36.90
CA THR A 117 -42.30 -21.11 -36.33
C THR A 117 -42.08 -19.62 -36.62
N ASN A 118 -40.98 -19.23 -37.27
CA ASN A 118 -40.74 -17.84 -37.69
C ASN A 118 -41.43 -17.52 -39.02
N VAL A 119 -42.64 -16.98 -38.96
CA VAL A 119 -43.53 -16.78 -40.14
C VAL A 119 -43.18 -15.53 -40.96
N THR A 120 -42.37 -14.61 -40.44
CA THR A 120 -42.12 -13.30 -41.06
C THR A 120 -40.76 -13.17 -41.76
N PHE A 121 -39.75 -13.94 -41.34
CA PHE A 121 -38.46 -14.05 -42.01
C PHE A 121 -37.88 -15.44 -41.69
N PRO A 122 -37.46 -16.26 -42.67
CA PRO A 122 -36.67 -17.45 -42.38
C PRO A 122 -35.28 -17.01 -41.90
N THR A 123 -35.18 -16.55 -40.65
CA THR A 123 -33.92 -16.11 -40.08
C THR A 123 -33.16 -17.33 -39.58
N ALA A 124 -31.93 -17.46 -40.06
CA ALA A 124 -30.89 -18.32 -39.52
C ALA A 124 -30.47 -17.91 -38.10
N ILE A 125 -31.34 -17.38 -37.23
CA ILE A 125 -30.99 -16.89 -35.88
C ILE A 125 -32.00 -17.39 -34.87
N VAL A 126 -31.49 -17.95 -33.77
CA VAL A 126 -32.26 -18.45 -32.64
C VAL A 126 -31.58 -17.99 -31.34
N TYR A 127 -32.37 -17.60 -30.36
CA TYR A 127 -31.93 -17.12 -29.06
C TYR A 127 -32.21 -18.18 -28.00
N LEU A 128 -31.24 -18.45 -27.12
CA LEU A 128 -31.43 -19.26 -25.92
C LEU A 128 -31.97 -18.37 -24.82
N VAL A 129 -33.20 -18.65 -24.38
CA VAL A 129 -33.93 -17.91 -23.35
C VAL A 129 -34.26 -18.84 -22.18
N PRO A 130 -34.59 -18.31 -20.98
CA PRO A 130 -35.11 -19.15 -19.90
C PRO A 130 -36.36 -19.90 -20.34
N ALA A 131 -36.45 -21.19 -20.02
CA ALA A 131 -37.65 -21.98 -20.29
C ALA A 131 -38.82 -21.50 -19.40
N ILE A 132 -40.01 -21.34 -19.99
CA ILE A 132 -41.21 -20.81 -19.30
C ILE A 132 -41.94 -21.92 -18.50
N SER A 133 -41.67 -23.20 -18.79
CA SER A 133 -42.32 -24.35 -18.13
C SER A 133 -41.42 -25.59 -18.05
N GLY A 134 -41.37 -26.24 -16.89
CA GLY A 134 -40.70 -27.54 -16.65
C GLY A 134 -39.33 -27.48 -15.98
N ASP A 135 -38.69 -28.65 -15.80
CA ASP A 135 -37.30 -28.82 -15.27
C ASP A 135 -36.21 -28.37 -16.28
N ALA A 136 -36.60 -27.84 -17.44
CA ALA A 136 -35.68 -27.41 -18.50
C ALA A 136 -35.02 -26.06 -18.15
N THR A 137 -33.72 -25.94 -18.37
CA THR A 137 -32.95 -24.72 -18.04
C THR A 137 -33.00 -23.63 -19.11
N TYR A 138 -33.24 -24.00 -20.38
CA TYR A 138 -33.32 -23.09 -21.52
C TYR A 138 -34.40 -23.53 -22.53
N ALA A 139 -34.80 -22.62 -23.40
CA ALA A 139 -35.65 -22.87 -24.57
C ALA A 139 -35.13 -22.11 -25.80
N PHE A 140 -35.42 -22.62 -26.99
CA PHE A 140 -35.16 -21.93 -28.25
C PHE A 140 -36.26 -20.92 -28.55
N SER A 141 -35.87 -19.68 -28.84
CA SER A 141 -36.78 -18.58 -29.14
C SER A 141 -36.33 -17.83 -30.39
N THR A 142 -37.28 -17.29 -31.16
CA THR A 142 -37.01 -16.37 -32.28
C THR A 142 -37.09 -14.91 -31.85
N THR A 143 -37.59 -14.65 -30.65
CA THR A 143 -37.58 -13.33 -30.03
C THR A 143 -36.17 -13.03 -29.52
N ALA A 144 -35.63 -11.87 -29.91
CA ALA A 144 -34.33 -11.38 -29.44
C ALA A 144 -34.28 -11.24 -27.91
N CYS A 145 -33.06 -11.23 -27.37
CA CYS A 145 -32.84 -10.98 -25.95
C CYS A 145 -33.48 -9.64 -25.54
N ALA A 146 -34.15 -9.61 -24.39
CA ALA A 146 -34.85 -8.42 -23.88
C ALA A 146 -33.86 -7.40 -23.29
N VAL A 147 -33.20 -6.63 -24.16
CA VAL A 147 -32.08 -5.76 -23.83
C VAL A 147 -32.16 -4.49 -24.67
N ASP A 148 -31.96 -3.33 -24.05
CA ASP A 148 -31.97 -2.02 -24.71
C ASP A 148 -30.55 -1.49 -24.97
N GLY A 149 -30.43 -0.30 -25.57
CA GLY A 149 -29.16 0.40 -25.80
C GLY A 149 -28.25 -0.28 -26.82
N THR A 150 -26.95 0.03 -26.78
CA THR A 150 -25.94 -0.51 -27.71
C THR A 150 -25.93 -2.04 -27.72
N VAL A 151 -26.07 -2.68 -26.55
CA VAL A 151 -26.14 -4.14 -26.44
C VAL A 151 -27.35 -4.70 -27.18
N GLY A 152 -28.52 -4.07 -27.06
CA GLY A 152 -29.70 -4.45 -27.86
C GLY A 152 -29.46 -4.31 -29.36
N GLU A 153 -28.84 -3.20 -29.78
CA GLU A 153 -28.58 -2.90 -31.19
C GLU A 153 -27.63 -3.91 -31.85
N ILE A 154 -26.53 -4.29 -31.20
CA ILE A 154 -25.56 -5.28 -31.72
C ILE A 154 -26.14 -6.71 -31.78
N HIS A 155 -27.19 -7.01 -31.00
CA HIS A 155 -27.88 -8.30 -30.98
C HIS A 155 -29.13 -8.35 -31.87
N THR A 156 -29.38 -7.30 -32.67
CA THR A 156 -30.44 -7.32 -33.68
C THR A 156 -30.13 -8.36 -34.77
N PRO A 157 -31.14 -9.01 -35.36
CA PRO A 157 -30.92 -10.02 -36.40
C PRO A 157 -30.08 -9.54 -37.59
N SER A 158 -30.27 -8.29 -38.01
CA SER A 158 -29.48 -7.67 -39.09
C SER A 158 -28.00 -7.50 -38.71
N ALA A 159 -27.70 -7.03 -37.49
CA ALA A 159 -26.33 -6.81 -37.04
C ALA A 159 -25.57 -8.14 -36.90
N ILE A 160 -26.22 -9.15 -36.32
CA ILE A 160 -25.64 -10.50 -36.16
C ILE A 160 -25.29 -11.12 -37.51
N LEU A 161 -26.22 -11.12 -38.46
CA LEU A 161 -26.00 -11.72 -39.78
C LEU A 161 -24.91 -10.99 -40.56
N ASP A 162 -24.85 -9.67 -40.47
CA ASP A 162 -23.82 -8.87 -41.11
C ASP A 162 -22.44 -9.10 -40.49
N PHE A 163 -22.34 -9.18 -39.16
CA PHE A 163 -21.10 -9.54 -38.47
C PHE A 163 -20.62 -10.95 -38.86
N VAL A 164 -21.47 -11.96 -38.69
CA VAL A 164 -21.14 -13.37 -39.00
C VAL A 164 -20.75 -13.50 -40.47
N GLY A 165 -21.52 -12.88 -41.37
CA GLY A 165 -21.23 -12.85 -42.81
C GLY A 165 -19.83 -12.33 -43.16
N ARG A 166 -19.45 -11.20 -42.57
CA ARG A 166 -18.12 -10.58 -42.81
C ARG A 166 -16.98 -11.40 -42.20
N VAL A 167 -17.18 -12.04 -41.06
CA VAL A 167 -16.17 -12.93 -40.44
C VAL A 167 -15.90 -14.14 -41.32
N PHE A 168 -16.95 -14.80 -41.85
CA PHE A 168 -16.78 -15.92 -42.77
C PHE A 168 -16.05 -15.54 -44.05
N GLN A 169 -16.36 -14.36 -44.63
CA GLN A 169 -15.63 -13.84 -45.79
C GLN A 169 -14.13 -13.71 -45.53
N GLY A 170 -13.75 -13.27 -44.32
CA GLY A 170 -12.35 -13.15 -43.91
C GLY A 170 -11.64 -14.48 -43.63
N LEU A 171 -12.38 -15.53 -43.24
CA LEU A 171 -11.84 -16.86 -42.96
C LEU A 171 -11.55 -17.67 -44.22
N GLU A 172 -12.45 -17.62 -45.20
CA GLU A 172 -12.42 -18.52 -46.36
C GLU A 172 -12.08 -17.82 -47.68
N GLY A 173 -12.02 -16.49 -47.70
CA GLY A 173 -11.78 -15.71 -48.91
C GLY A 173 -12.93 -15.83 -49.90
N ALA A 174 -13.89 -14.90 -49.85
CA ALA A 174 -14.97 -14.73 -50.82
C ALA A 174 -15.88 -15.96 -51.12
N SER A 175 -15.85 -17.04 -50.33
CA SER A 175 -16.93 -18.04 -50.35
C SER A 175 -18.10 -17.51 -49.53
N ASN A 176 -19.26 -17.41 -50.18
CA ASN A 176 -20.50 -17.10 -49.50
C ASN A 176 -20.75 -18.15 -48.40
N LEU A 177 -21.17 -17.69 -47.21
CA LEU A 177 -21.80 -18.55 -46.20
C LEU A 177 -22.77 -19.52 -46.92
N PRO A 178 -22.77 -20.83 -46.61
CA PRO A 178 -23.89 -21.68 -46.96
C PRO A 178 -25.12 -21.17 -46.18
N ARG A 179 -25.83 -20.19 -46.74
CA ARG A 179 -26.95 -19.49 -46.08
C ARG A 179 -28.14 -20.40 -45.80
N ASP A 180 -28.20 -21.56 -46.45
CA ASP A 180 -29.34 -22.48 -46.38
C ASP A 180 -29.18 -23.57 -45.31
N ASP A 181 -27.98 -23.76 -44.73
CA ASP A 181 -27.66 -24.88 -43.83
C ASP A 181 -27.10 -24.44 -42.45
N VAL A 182 -27.21 -23.16 -42.12
CA VAL A 182 -26.56 -22.57 -40.95
C VAL A 182 -27.57 -21.86 -40.05
N VAL A 183 -27.41 -22.03 -38.74
CA VAL A 183 -28.21 -21.38 -37.70
C VAL A 183 -27.26 -20.72 -36.70
N VAL A 184 -27.49 -19.46 -36.41
CA VAL A 184 -26.76 -18.67 -35.41
C VAL A 184 -27.54 -18.72 -34.10
N LEU A 185 -26.86 -19.13 -33.04
CA LEU A 185 -27.35 -19.18 -31.68
C LEU A 185 -26.74 -18.05 -30.87
N ILE A 186 -27.59 -17.32 -30.16
CA ILE A 186 -27.20 -16.31 -29.18
C ILE A 186 -27.64 -16.77 -27.80
N ASP A 187 -26.74 -16.78 -26.83
CA ASP A 187 -27.07 -17.08 -25.44
C ASP A 187 -27.50 -15.81 -24.72
N CYS A 188 -28.80 -15.63 -24.44
CA CYS A 188 -29.28 -14.45 -23.72
C CYS A 188 -28.88 -14.43 -22.23
N SER A 189 -28.31 -15.51 -21.70
CA SER A 189 -27.70 -15.55 -20.37
C SER A 189 -26.21 -15.21 -20.36
N PHE A 190 -25.61 -14.86 -21.51
CA PHE A 190 -24.22 -14.43 -21.54
C PHE A 190 -24.03 -13.20 -20.65
N ASP A 191 -23.12 -13.26 -19.67
CA ASP A 191 -23.00 -12.23 -18.64
C ASP A 191 -22.84 -10.81 -19.20
N ALA A 192 -22.13 -10.63 -20.32
CA ALA A 192 -21.97 -9.31 -20.95
C ALA A 192 -23.32 -8.70 -21.37
N ILE A 193 -24.28 -9.54 -21.79
CA ILE A 193 -25.65 -9.10 -22.10
C ILE A 193 -26.37 -8.68 -20.82
N LEU A 194 -26.21 -9.46 -19.74
CA LEU A 194 -26.86 -9.19 -18.45
C LEU A 194 -26.29 -7.94 -17.76
N THR A 195 -24.98 -7.70 -17.89
CA THR A 195 -24.27 -6.55 -17.31
C THR A 195 -24.26 -5.34 -18.23
N GLN A 196 -24.92 -5.39 -19.40
CA GLN A 196 -24.98 -4.31 -20.38
C GLN A 196 -23.59 -3.87 -20.89
N ASP A 197 -22.66 -4.82 -21.03
CA ASP A 197 -21.33 -4.57 -21.58
C ASP A 197 -21.35 -4.76 -23.11
N SER A 198 -21.26 -3.64 -23.82
CA SER A 198 -21.26 -3.54 -25.28
C SER A 198 -19.88 -3.70 -25.92
N SER A 199 -18.82 -3.98 -25.15
CA SER A 199 -17.47 -4.14 -25.70
C SER A 199 -17.21 -5.48 -26.35
N THR A 200 -17.88 -6.53 -25.87
CA THR A 200 -17.66 -7.91 -26.25
C THR A 200 -18.92 -8.49 -26.89
N PHE A 201 -18.73 -9.35 -27.89
CA PHE A 201 -19.82 -10.03 -28.57
C PHE A 201 -19.50 -11.49 -28.82
N ARG A 202 -20.54 -12.32 -28.75
CA ARG A 202 -20.44 -13.76 -28.88
C ARG A 202 -21.60 -14.33 -29.67
N ALA A 203 -21.28 -15.17 -30.66
CA ALA A 203 -22.24 -15.90 -31.46
C ALA A 203 -21.78 -17.33 -31.72
N HIS A 204 -22.73 -18.26 -31.80
CA HIS A 204 -22.45 -19.67 -32.03
C HIS A 204 -23.16 -20.13 -33.30
N VAL A 205 -22.40 -20.63 -34.26
CA VAL A 205 -22.91 -21.04 -35.56
C VAL A 205 -22.99 -22.57 -35.59
N VAL A 206 -24.17 -23.12 -35.85
CA VAL A 206 -24.45 -24.55 -35.87
C VAL A 206 -25.20 -24.93 -37.14
N ASP A 207 -25.21 -26.22 -37.47
CA ASP A 207 -26.15 -26.78 -38.44
C ASP A 207 -27.48 -27.18 -37.77
N PRO A 208 -28.59 -27.27 -38.53
CA PRO A 208 -29.89 -27.72 -38.00
C PRO A 208 -29.90 -29.13 -37.39
N SER A 209 -28.87 -29.95 -37.68
CA SER A 209 -28.71 -31.29 -37.09
C SER A 209 -27.79 -31.32 -35.87
N LEU A 210 -27.21 -30.18 -35.46
CA LEU A 210 -26.27 -30.06 -34.33
C LEU A 210 -25.11 -31.05 -34.43
N THR A 211 -24.51 -31.16 -35.61
CA THR A 211 -23.30 -31.96 -35.87
C THR A 211 -22.02 -31.20 -35.54
N TYR A 212 -22.00 -29.89 -35.81
CA TYR A 212 -20.89 -29.01 -35.47
C TYR A 212 -21.34 -27.73 -34.78
N ILE A 213 -20.38 -27.08 -34.12
CA ILE A 213 -20.54 -25.76 -33.53
C ILE A 213 -19.27 -24.95 -33.76
N LEU A 214 -19.46 -23.76 -34.30
CA LEU A 214 -18.43 -22.77 -34.52
C LEU A 214 -18.73 -21.56 -33.64
N THR A 215 -17.88 -21.30 -32.66
CA THR A 215 -18.05 -20.19 -31.73
C THR A 215 -17.19 -19.02 -32.18
N MET A 216 -17.82 -17.87 -32.40
CA MET A 216 -17.16 -16.60 -32.67
C MET A 216 -17.18 -15.75 -31.40
N THR A 217 -16.02 -15.33 -30.93
CA THR A 217 -15.90 -14.36 -29.84
C THR A 217 -15.06 -13.16 -30.29
N THR A 218 -15.50 -11.95 -29.94
CA THR A 218 -14.82 -10.71 -30.34
C THR A 218 -14.97 -9.62 -29.29
N GLU A 219 -14.03 -8.67 -29.31
CA GLU A 219 -13.98 -7.47 -28.49
C GLU A 219 -13.05 -6.50 -29.20
N ALA A 220 -13.34 -5.20 -29.12
CA ALA A 220 -12.50 -4.18 -29.72
C ALA A 220 -11.21 -3.98 -28.89
N LEU A 221 -10.05 -4.15 -29.54
CA LEU A 221 -8.73 -4.01 -28.90
C LEU A 221 -7.88 -2.94 -29.60
N ILE A 222 -6.92 -2.38 -28.88
CA ILE A 222 -5.90 -1.50 -29.44
C ILE A 222 -4.90 -2.36 -30.23
N LEU A 223 -4.74 -2.05 -31.52
CA LEU A 223 -3.77 -2.62 -32.43
C LEU A 223 -2.59 -1.66 -32.59
N GLN A 224 -1.39 -2.10 -32.20
CA GLN A 224 -0.14 -1.41 -32.51
C GLN A 224 0.52 -2.07 -33.72
N ARG A 225 0.93 -1.24 -34.68
CA ARG A 225 1.57 -1.63 -35.94
C ARG A 225 2.96 -1.00 -36.00
N PRO A 226 3.99 -1.62 -35.38
CA PRO A 226 5.32 -1.01 -35.23
C PRO A 226 5.98 -0.61 -36.55
N LEU A 227 5.77 -1.39 -37.60
CA LEU A 227 6.32 -1.12 -38.94
C LEU A 227 5.77 0.19 -39.53
N LEU A 228 4.51 0.51 -39.26
CA LEU A 228 3.86 1.75 -39.71
C LEU A 228 3.89 2.87 -38.67
N ARG A 229 4.36 2.59 -37.44
CA ARG A 229 4.29 3.51 -36.28
C ARG A 229 2.87 4.01 -36.02
N GLU A 230 1.91 3.13 -36.25
CA GLU A 230 0.47 3.41 -36.11
C GLU A 230 -0.09 2.68 -34.89
N SER A 231 -0.96 3.36 -34.14
CA SER A 231 -1.82 2.74 -33.13
C SER A 231 -3.27 3.05 -33.51
N THR A 232 -4.07 2.02 -33.67
CA THR A 232 -5.47 2.13 -34.06
C THR A 232 -6.31 1.12 -33.27
N ILE A 233 -7.63 1.18 -33.39
CA ILE A 233 -8.51 0.15 -32.84
C ILE A 233 -8.75 -0.91 -33.90
N ALA A 234 -8.80 -2.17 -33.50
CA ALA A 234 -9.15 -3.27 -34.36
C ALA A 234 -10.12 -4.20 -33.65
N LEU A 235 -10.89 -4.93 -34.47
CA LEU A 235 -11.83 -5.93 -33.99
C LEU A 235 -11.30 -7.33 -34.34
N PRO A 236 -10.51 -7.97 -33.46
CA PRO A 236 -10.14 -9.37 -33.60
C PRO A 236 -11.32 -10.29 -33.27
N VAL A 237 -11.47 -11.35 -34.05
CA VAL A 237 -12.48 -12.40 -33.83
C VAL A 237 -11.77 -13.73 -33.74
N PHE A 238 -12.01 -14.43 -32.64
CA PHE A 238 -11.57 -15.80 -32.42
C PHE A 238 -12.67 -16.76 -32.82
N VAL A 239 -12.30 -17.74 -33.62
CA VAL A 239 -13.22 -18.72 -34.17
C VAL A 239 -12.76 -20.11 -33.78
N VAL A 240 -13.58 -20.78 -32.98
CA VAL A 240 -13.33 -22.15 -32.50
C VAL A 240 -14.34 -23.07 -33.16
N ASN A 241 -13.87 -23.99 -34.00
CA ASN A 241 -14.71 -24.93 -34.73
C ASN A 241 -14.54 -26.35 -34.19
N VAL A 242 -15.63 -26.95 -33.70
CA VAL A 242 -15.63 -28.30 -33.15
C VAL A 242 -16.87 -29.09 -33.55
N THR A 243 -16.76 -30.42 -33.57
CA THR A 243 -17.91 -31.30 -33.75
C THR A 243 -18.48 -31.73 -32.40
N PHE A 244 -19.80 -31.83 -32.28
CA PHE A 244 -20.45 -32.32 -31.04
C PHE A 244 -20.06 -33.78 -30.72
N ALA A 245 -19.70 -34.56 -31.75
CA ALA A 245 -19.17 -35.91 -31.60
C ALA A 245 -17.79 -35.94 -30.92
N SER A 246 -16.96 -34.90 -31.12
CA SER A 246 -15.63 -34.80 -30.50
C SER A 246 -15.68 -34.49 -29.00
N ILE A 247 -16.79 -33.95 -28.50
CA ILE A 247 -17.02 -33.68 -27.08
C ILE A 247 -17.31 -34.99 -26.34
N LYS A 248 -16.48 -35.32 -25.34
CA LYS A 248 -16.56 -36.58 -24.59
C LYS A 248 -16.83 -36.34 -23.10
N PRO A 249 -17.51 -37.28 -22.41
CA PRO A 249 -17.69 -37.17 -20.97
C PRO A 249 -16.35 -37.25 -20.25
N VAL A 250 -16.17 -36.42 -19.23
CA VAL A 250 -15.01 -36.47 -18.34
C VAL A 250 -15.19 -37.66 -17.38
N PRO A 251 -14.20 -38.57 -17.25
CA PRO A 251 -14.30 -39.68 -16.31
C PRO A 251 -14.56 -39.19 -14.87
N LEU A 252 -15.45 -39.85 -14.13
CA LEU A 252 -15.78 -39.50 -12.72
C LEU A 252 -14.54 -39.39 -11.82
N ALA A 253 -13.49 -40.19 -12.08
CA ALA A 253 -12.23 -40.14 -11.34
C ALA A 253 -11.40 -38.86 -11.57
N MET A 254 -11.68 -38.11 -12.64
CA MET A 254 -11.02 -36.85 -13.01
C MET A 254 -11.97 -35.63 -12.89
N GLN A 255 -13.23 -35.84 -12.51
CA GLN A 255 -14.17 -34.75 -12.28
C GLN A 255 -13.85 -34.05 -10.96
N VAL A 256 -13.53 -32.76 -11.05
CA VAL A 256 -13.45 -31.89 -9.87
C VAL A 256 -14.88 -31.40 -9.57
N PRO A 257 -15.36 -31.41 -8.32
CA PRO A 257 -16.67 -30.88 -7.98
C PRO A 257 -16.84 -29.44 -8.52
N GLY A 258 -17.88 -29.19 -9.32
CA GLY A 258 -18.12 -27.90 -9.98
C GLY A 258 -17.48 -27.71 -11.35
N THR A 259 -16.81 -28.72 -11.92
CA THR A 259 -16.32 -28.69 -13.32
C THR A 259 -17.30 -29.33 -14.30
N HIS A 260 -17.18 -28.97 -15.58
CA HIS A 260 -18.08 -29.44 -16.64
C HIS A 260 -18.00 -30.97 -16.81
N ALA A 261 -19.16 -31.62 -16.98
CA ALA A 261 -19.27 -33.08 -17.17
C ALA A 261 -18.66 -33.58 -18.49
N PHE A 262 -18.36 -32.66 -19.42
CA PHE A 262 -17.82 -32.93 -20.74
C PHE A 262 -16.55 -32.11 -20.99
N ALA A 263 -15.68 -32.63 -21.84
CA ALA A 263 -14.46 -31.94 -22.28
C ALA A 263 -14.14 -32.28 -23.73
N ARG A 264 -13.43 -31.37 -24.39
CA ARG A 264 -12.79 -31.56 -25.69
C ARG A 264 -11.57 -30.64 -25.76
N PRO A 265 -10.37 -31.17 -25.45
CA PRO A 265 -9.13 -30.40 -25.56
C PRO A 265 -8.97 -29.82 -26.98
N LEU A 266 -8.59 -28.55 -27.06
CA LEU A 266 -8.37 -27.84 -28.31
C LEU A 266 -6.91 -27.96 -28.75
N ASN A 267 -6.70 -28.22 -30.05
CA ASN A 267 -5.44 -27.94 -30.71
C ASN A 267 -5.43 -26.50 -31.20
N GLN A 268 -4.59 -25.66 -30.60
CA GLN A 268 -4.54 -24.22 -30.88
C GLN A 268 -4.21 -23.87 -32.34
N ILE A 269 -3.60 -24.77 -33.10
CA ILE A 269 -3.24 -24.53 -34.52
C ILE A 269 -4.38 -24.93 -35.45
N LEU A 270 -5.08 -26.03 -35.16
CA LEU A 270 -6.07 -26.61 -36.06
C LEU A 270 -7.49 -26.13 -35.76
N ASP A 271 -7.83 -25.97 -34.48
CA ASP A 271 -9.20 -25.73 -34.03
C ASP A 271 -9.51 -24.25 -33.81
N VAL A 272 -8.47 -23.43 -33.59
CA VAL A 272 -8.59 -22.00 -33.33
C VAL A 272 -8.09 -21.24 -34.55
N ARG A 273 -8.97 -20.41 -35.11
CA ARG A 273 -8.62 -19.46 -36.18
C ARG A 273 -8.90 -18.05 -35.69
N ALA A 274 -8.17 -17.08 -36.22
CA ALA A 274 -8.41 -15.68 -35.91
C ALA A 274 -8.48 -14.85 -37.19
N VAL A 275 -9.38 -13.88 -37.17
CA VAL A 275 -9.47 -12.82 -38.18
C VAL A 275 -9.49 -11.47 -37.47
N VAL A 276 -9.17 -10.40 -38.19
CA VAL A 276 -9.13 -9.05 -37.63
C VAL A 276 -9.66 -8.05 -38.65
N ALA A 277 -10.45 -7.08 -38.19
CA ALA A 277 -10.84 -5.90 -38.95
C ALA A 277 -10.13 -4.66 -38.38
N ILE A 278 -9.23 -4.05 -39.14
CA ILE A 278 -8.41 -2.91 -38.70
C ILE A 278 -9.21 -1.60 -38.87
N GLY A 279 -9.47 -0.88 -37.77
CA GLY A 279 -10.26 0.35 -37.74
C GLY A 279 -11.71 0.14 -37.29
N ALA A 280 -12.22 -1.10 -37.32
CA ALA A 280 -13.49 -1.43 -36.66
C ALA A 280 -13.31 -1.32 -35.13
N PRO A 281 -14.32 -0.84 -34.37
CA PRO A 281 -15.69 -0.53 -34.79
C PRO A 281 -15.93 0.90 -35.29
N PHE A 282 -14.92 1.79 -35.25
CA PHE A 282 -15.07 3.20 -35.66
C PHE A 282 -15.14 3.42 -37.18
N VAL A 283 -14.57 2.51 -37.96
CA VAL A 283 -14.64 2.54 -39.43
C VAL A 283 -15.63 1.48 -39.87
N LEU A 284 -16.71 1.92 -40.51
CA LEU A 284 -17.77 1.04 -41.00
C LEU A 284 -17.33 0.29 -42.26
N GLY A 285 -17.78 -0.96 -42.40
CA GLY A 285 -17.58 -1.75 -43.62
C GLY A 285 -16.15 -2.25 -43.86
N VAL A 286 -15.25 -2.17 -42.86
CA VAL A 286 -13.90 -2.73 -42.96
C VAL A 286 -13.97 -4.26 -43.13
N PRO A 287 -13.21 -4.85 -44.07
CA PRO A 287 -13.17 -6.30 -44.23
C PRO A 287 -12.38 -6.98 -43.12
N PHE A 288 -12.81 -8.19 -42.74
CA PHE A 288 -11.98 -9.07 -41.92
C PHE A 288 -10.91 -9.72 -42.79
N GLN A 289 -9.70 -9.81 -42.25
CA GLN A 289 -8.59 -10.53 -42.87
C GLN A 289 -7.97 -11.52 -41.87
N PRO A 290 -7.30 -12.59 -42.34
CA PRO A 290 -6.68 -13.56 -41.45
C PRO A 290 -5.66 -12.93 -40.49
N MET A 291 -5.59 -13.46 -39.28
CA MET A 291 -4.59 -13.09 -38.27
C MET A 291 -4.03 -14.36 -37.63
N TYR A 292 -2.72 -14.40 -37.42
CA TYR A 292 -2.02 -15.52 -36.80
C TYR A 292 -1.44 -15.08 -35.47
N ILE A 293 -1.78 -15.76 -34.39
CA ILE A 293 -1.29 -15.40 -33.06
C ILE A 293 -0.09 -16.28 -32.74
N ASP A 294 1.04 -15.65 -32.45
CA ASP A 294 2.29 -16.34 -32.16
C ASP A 294 2.47 -16.57 -30.66
N ALA A 295 2.11 -15.57 -29.84
CA ALA A 295 2.27 -15.65 -28.39
C ALA A 295 1.36 -14.67 -27.63
N ILE A 296 1.15 -14.96 -26.35
CA ILE A 296 0.65 -14.01 -25.34
C ILE A 296 1.85 -13.60 -24.48
N THR A 297 2.09 -12.30 -24.35
CA THR A 297 3.20 -11.78 -23.52
C THR A 297 2.84 -11.82 -22.03
N GLU A 298 3.86 -11.74 -21.17
CA GLU A 298 3.70 -11.57 -19.71
C GLU A 298 2.90 -10.31 -19.32
N THR A 299 2.76 -9.33 -20.21
CA THR A 299 1.96 -8.10 -20.01
C THR A 299 0.53 -8.19 -20.55
N SER A 300 0.02 -9.41 -20.81
CA SER A 300 -1.31 -9.66 -21.40
C SER A 300 -1.56 -8.94 -22.73
N LYS A 301 -0.68 -9.21 -23.71
CA LYS A 301 -0.76 -8.68 -25.08
C LYS A 301 -0.63 -9.83 -26.06
N PHE A 302 -1.38 -9.79 -27.14
CA PHE A 302 -1.16 -10.69 -28.27
C PHE A 302 0.02 -10.19 -29.10
N VAL A 303 0.95 -11.09 -29.41
CA VAL A 303 1.89 -10.93 -30.51
C VAL A 303 1.33 -11.73 -31.67
N ALA A 304 1.03 -11.04 -32.77
CA ALA A 304 0.37 -11.63 -33.91
C ALA A 304 0.96 -11.15 -35.23
N ARG A 305 0.65 -11.88 -36.30
CA ARG A 305 1.05 -11.59 -37.67
C ARG A 305 -0.16 -11.47 -38.57
N ILE A 306 -0.14 -10.46 -39.41
CA ILE A 306 -1.17 -10.18 -40.41
C ILE A 306 -0.56 -10.33 -41.80
N PRO A 307 -1.20 -11.08 -42.73
CA PRO A 307 -0.71 -11.20 -44.09
C PRO A 307 -0.88 -9.88 -44.84
N ARG A 308 0.15 -9.48 -45.58
CA ARG A 308 0.15 -8.32 -46.46
C ARG A 308 -0.17 -8.73 -47.90
N PRO A 309 -0.67 -7.79 -48.74
CA PRO A 309 -0.95 -8.07 -50.15
C PRO A 309 0.28 -8.52 -50.96
N ASP A 310 1.49 -8.17 -50.52
CA ASP A 310 2.76 -8.56 -51.13
C ASP A 310 3.18 -10.01 -50.80
N GLY A 311 2.36 -10.75 -50.04
CA GLY A 311 2.63 -12.13 -49.61
C GLY A 311 3.55 -12.23 -48.38
N SER A 312 4.02 -11.11 -47.84
CA SER A 312 4.78 -11.08 -46.59
C SER A 312 3.86 -10.91 -45.38
N PHE A 313 4.41 -10.98 -44.17
CA PHE A 313 3.67 -10.74 -42.94
C PHE A 313 4.06 -9.40 -42.31
N GLU A 314 3.14 -8.82 -41.55
CA GLU A 314 3.35 -7.69 -40.66
C GLU A 314 3.17 -8.16 -39.22
N ASP A 315 4.17 -7.92 -38.37
CA ASP A 315 4.09 -8.18 -36.94
C ASP A 315 3.32 -7.05 -36.26
N VAL A 316 2.33 -7.43 -35.45
CA VAL A 316 1.43 -6.51 -34.74
C VAL A 316 1.23 -6.96 -33.30
N THR A 317 0.79 -6.03 -32.46
CA THR A 317 0.39 -6.37 -31.09
C THR A 317 -1.01 -5.87 -30.76
N LEU A 318 -1.83 -6.70 -30.10
CA LEU A 318 -3.19 -6.34 -29.68
C LEU A 318 -3.32 -6.40 -28.16
N MET A 319 -3.98 -5.39 -27.58
CA MET A 319 -4.30 -5.35 -26.14
C MET A 319 -5.51 -4.45 -25.87
N GLY A 320 -6.29 -4.78 -24.85
CA GLY A 320 -7.28 -3.89 -24.25
C GLY A 320 -6.70 -3.17 -23.05
N THR A 321 -7.32 -2.07 -22.65
CA THR A 321 -6.93 -1.36 -21.43
C THR A 321 -8.14 -0.89 -20.65
N ASP A 322 -8.08 -0.94 -19.31
CA ASP A 322 -9.16 -0.48 -18.44
C ASP A 322 -8.57 0.21 -17.21
N GLY A 323 -9.03 1.43 -16.90
CA GLY A 323 -8.65 2.15 -15.70
C GLY A 323 -8.47 3.63 -15.95
N ALA A 324 -7.67 4.28 -15.12
CA ALA A 324 -7.60 5.72 -15.08
C ALA A 324 -6.16 6.25 -15.13
N TYR A 325 -6.02 7.46 -15.67
CA TYR A 325 -4.78 8.23 -15.62
C TYR A 325 -5.05 9.70 -15.31
N VAL A 326 -4.02 10.42 -14.86
CA VAL A 326 -4.03 11.88 -14.73
C VAL A 326 -2.87 12.43 -15.56
N GLN A 327 -3.15 13.42 -16.43
CA GLN A 327 -2.21 13.96 -17.43
C GLN A 327 -1.81 12.97 -18.52
N ALA A 328 -1.13 11.88 -18.17
CA ALA A 328 -0.74 10.79 -19.07
C ALA A 328 -0.50 9.50 -18.28
N ASP A 329 -0.69 8.36 -18.92
CA ASP A 329 -0.41 7.01 -18.42
C ASP A 329 1.05 6.83 -17.95
N THR A 330 1.99 7.52 -18.60
CA THR A 330 3.42 7.52 -18.25
C THR A 330 3.77 8.38 -17.03
N VAL A 331 2.86 9.27 -16.60
CA VAL A 331 3.05 10.17 -15.46
C VAL A 331 2.29 9.67 -14.24
N PHE A 332 0.97 9.51 -14.37
CA PHE A 332 0.07 8.98 -13.35
C PHE A 332 -0.86 7.99 -14.03
N GLY A 333 -0.61 6.69 -13.86
CA GLY A 333 -1.36 5.65 -14.56
C GLY A 333 -1.72 4.52 -13.60
N TRP A 334 -3.00 4.14 -13.59
CA TRP A 334 -3.52 3.02 -12.82
C TRP A 334 -4.56 2.30 -13.70
N TYR A 335 -4.10 1.27 -14.41
CA TYR A 335 -4.90 0.60 -15.41
C TYR A 335 -4.48 -0.85 -15.60
N TYR A 336 -5.40 -1.69 -16.00
CA TYR A 336 -5.15 -3.04 -16.47
C TYR A 336 -4.86 -3.02 -17.96
N SER A 337 -3.86 -3.78 -18.37
CA SER A 337 -3.72 -4.25 -19.76
C SER A 337 -4.25 -5.65 -19.81
N TYR A 338 -5.04 -5.99 -20.81
CA TYR A 338 -5.65 -7.31 -20.89
C TYR A 338 -5.79 -7.81 -22.34
N CYS A 339 -5.98 -9.11 -22.47
CA CYS A 339 -6.25 -9.78 -23.75
C CYS A 339 -7.15 -11.00 -23.53
N PHE A 340 -7.67 -11.58 -24.61
CA PHE A 340 -8.43 -12.82 -24.52
C PHE A 340 -7.59 -13.97 -23.97
N ASN A 341 -8.20 -14.83 -23.16
CA ASN A 341 -7.66 -16.16 -22.92
C ASN A 341 -7.95 -17.04 -24.14
N ILE A 342 -6.93 -17.61 -24.76
CA ILE A 342 -7.13 -18.60 -25.82
C ILE A 342 -7.57 -19.90 -25.14
N PRO A 343 -8.80 -20.39 -25.37
CA PRO A 343 -9.31 -21.54 -24.66
C PRO A 343 -8.46 -22.78 -24.94
N SER A 344 -8.24 -23.60 -23.91
CA SER A 344 -7.58 -24.91 -24.04
C SER A 344 -8.57 -26.05 -24.25
N ASP A 345 -9.87 -25.81 -24.01
CA ASP A 345 -10.93 -26.80 -24.10
C ASP A 345 -12.20 -26.18 -24.72
N ALA A 346 -12.89 -26.92 -25.57
CA ALA A 346 -14.06 -26.42 -26.30
C ALA A 346 -15.27 -26.20 -25.39
N VAL A 347 -15.45 -27.02 -24.36
CA VAL A 347 -16.56 -26.89 -23.41
C VAL A 347 -16.31 -25.68 -22.51
N VAL A 348 -15.06 -25.46 -22.10
CA VAL A 348 -14.67 -24.22 -21.38
C VAL A 348 -14.93 -22.98 -22.24
N ASN A 349 -14.57 -23.04 -23.53
CA ASN A 349 -14.92 -21.97 -24.47
C ASN A 349 -16.44 -21.75 -24.49
N LEU A 350 -17.24 -22.78 -24.75
CA LEU A 350 -18.71 -22.65 -24.81
C LEU A 350 -19.35 -22.16 -23.50
N ALA A 351 -18.75 -22.48 -22.35
CA ALA A 351 -19.28 -22.11 -21.04
C ALA A 351 -18.90 -20.69 -20.61
N SER A 352 -17.78 -20.15 -21.06
CA SER A 352 -17.32 -18.83 -20.61
C SER A 352 -16.33 -18.17 -21.57
N GLN A 353 -16.25 -16.84 -21.52
CA GLN A 353 -15.17 -16.06 -22.09
C GLN A 353 -14.31 -15.51 -20.96
N GLN A 354 -13.01 -15.76 -21.02
CA GLN A 354 -12.05 -15.28 -20.01
C GLN A 354 -11.10 -14.25 -20.61
N PHE A 355 -10.73 -13.28 -19.79
CA PHE A 355 -9.72 -12.27 -20.10
C PHE A 355 -8.54 -12.43 -19.17
N LEU A 356 -7.35 -12.45 -19.74
CA LEU A 356 -6.09 -12.41 -19.02
C LEU A 356 -5.70 -10.95 -18.84
N GLY A 357 -5.34 -10.53 -17.63
CA GLY A 357 -5.01 -9.12 -17.42
C GLY A 357 -3.92 -8.90 -16.38
N VAL A 358 -3.15 -7.84 -16.64
CA VAL A 358 -2.04 -7.38 -15.82
C VAL A 358 -2.30 -5.95 -15.41
N PRO A 359 -2.31 -5.67 -14.12
CA PRO A 359 -2.41 -4.31 -13.63
C PRO A 359 -1.10 -3.56 -13.75
N ASN A 360 -1.20 -2.27 -14.06
CA ASN A 360 -0.10 -1.35 -14.23
C ASN A 360 -0.32 -0.17 -13.27
N SER A 361 0.69 0.17 -12.49
CA SER A 361 0.75 1.41 -11.70
C SER A 361 1.96 2.21 -12.08
N LYS A 362 1.80 3.53 -12.18
CA LYS A 362 2.85 4.51 -12.41
C LYS A 362 2.53 5.80 -11.66
N ASN A 363 3.50 6.30 -10.89
CA ASN A 363 3.49 7.62 -10.27
C ASN A 363 4.87 8.25 -10.40
N ALA A 364 5.04 9.17 -11.36
CA ALA A 364 6.31 9.86 -11.60
C ALA A 364 6.80 10.71 -10.41
N TYR A 365 5.90 11.06 -9.48
CA TYR A 365 6.19 11.85 -8.29
C TYR A 365 6.35 10.99 -7.02
N ALA A 366 6.31 9.67 -7.15
CA ALA A 366 6.53 8.75 -6.02
C ALA A 366 7.93 8.85 -5.38
N CYS A 367 8.86 9.56 -6.04
CA CYS A 367 10.17 9.90 -5.47
C CYS A 367 10.06 10.67 -4.14
N GLY A 368 9.03 11.50 -3.96
CA GLY A 368 8.76 12.20 -2.71
C GLY A 368 8.53 11.22 -1.55
N TYR A 369 7.64 10.25 -1.75
CA TYR A 369 7.41 9.17 -0.79
C TYR A 369 8.66 8.35 -0.54
N PHE A 370 9.39 7.97 -1.60
CA PHE A 370 10.63 7.20 -1.47
C PHE A 370 11.65 7.89 -0.55
N ILE A 371 11.95 9.17 -0.78
CA ILE A 371 12.92 9.92 0.02
C ILE A 371 12.48 10.01 1.49
N VAL A 372 11.21 10.34 1.72
CA VAL A 372 10.65 10.54 3.07
C VAL A 372 10.60 9.22 3.85
N THR A 373 10.20 8.12 3.21
CA THR A 373 10.14 6.79 3.83
C THR A 373 11.54 6.21 4.05
N VAL A 374 12.50 6.38 3.12
CA VAL A 374 13.90 5.96 3.30
C VAL A 374 14.55 6.69 4.48
N TYR A 375 14.31 8.00 4.60
CA TYR A 375 14.79 8.76 5.75
C TYR A 375 14.27 8.17 7.07
N LEU A 376 12.99 7.82 7.14
CA LEU A 376 12.42 7.20 8.33
C LEU A 376 13.01 5.82 8.60
N CYS A 377 13.13 4.96 7.58
CA CYS A 377 13.75 3.64 7.71
C CYS A 377 15.15 3.76 8.30
N ALA A 378 16.01 4.63 7.74
CA ALA A 378 17.36 4.85 8.25
C ALA A 378 17.38 5.29 9.71
N ARG A 379 16.49 6.22 10.10
CA ARG A 379 16.38 6.72 11.48
C ARG A 379 15.90 5.63 12.45
N VAL A 380 14.87 4.88 12.10
CA VAL A 380 14.33 3.81 12.96
C VAL A 380 15.32 2.65 13.08
N THR A 381 15.98 2.24 11.99
CA THR A 381 17.06 1.25 12.03
C THR A 381 18.19 1.69 12.94
N PHE A 382 18.65 2.94 12.82
CA PHE A 382 19.67 3.48 13.71
C PHE A 382 19.22 3.41 15.18
N LEU A 383 17.99 3.85 15.50
CA LEU A 383 17.45 3.79 16.86
C LEU A 383 17.39 2.36 17.42
N LEU A 384 16.94 1.39 16.62
CA LEU A 384 16.86 -0.02 17.01
C LEU A 384 18.25 -0.60 17.30
N VAL A 385 19.22 -0.34 16.42
CA VAL A 385 20.61 -0.79 16.59
C VAL A 385 21.23 -0.14 17.82
N SER A 386 21.08 1.19 17.98
CA SER A 386 21.59 1.89 19.16
C SER A 386 20.97 1.38 20.45
N ALA A 387 19.65 1.13 20.48
CA ALA A 387 18.97 0.56 21.65
C ALA A 387 19.52 -0.83 22.02
N ALA A 388 19.79 -1.69 21.02
CA ALA A 388 20.38 -3.00 21.24
C ALA A 388 21.82 -2.90 21.77
N VAL A 389 22.66 -2.06 21.16
CA VAL A 389 24.06 -1.82 21.60
C VAL A 389 24.08 -1.26 23.03
N VAL A 390 23.23 -0.29 23.33
CA VAL A 390 23.08 0.30 24.66
C VAL A 390 22.63 -0.74 25.68
N ALA A 391 21.68 -1.62 25.33
CA ALA A 391 21.23 -2.68 26.22
C ALA A 391 22.38 -3.65 26.58
N VAL A 392 23.16 -4.07 25.57
CA VAL A 392 24.33 -4.94 25.76
C VAL A 392 25.41 -4.24 26.59
N GLY A 393 25.76 -2.99 26.27
CA GLY A 393 26.77 -2.24 27.02
C GLY A 393 26.36 -1.97 28.47
N SER A 394 25.08 -1.70 28.70
CA SER A 394 24.53 -1.51 30.05
C SER A 394 24.49 -2.82 30.85
N THR A 395 24.21 -3.96 30.19
CA THR A 395 24.28 -5.30 30.79
C THR A 395 25.71 -5.66 31.18
N ASN A 396 26.68 -5.43 30.28
CA ASN A 396 28.09 -5.71 30.55
C ASN A 396 28.64 -4.88 31.71
N TYR A 397 28.19 -3.63 31.83
CA TYR A 397 28.49 -2.79 32.98
C TYR A 397 27.81 -3.31 34.26
N ARG A 398 26.55 -3.75 34.17
CA ARG A 398 25.75 -4.29 35.29
C ARG A 398 25.73 -5.82 35.25
N ARG A 399 26.84 -6.46 35.64
CA ARG A 399 27.05 -7.93 35.65
C ARG A 399 25.92 -8.79 36.29
N HIS A 400 24.94 -8.19 36.98
CA HIS A 400 23.85 -8.86 37.68
C HIS A 400 22.43 -8.52 37.17
N VAL A 401 22.31 -7.85 36.01
CA VAL A 401 21.03 -7.46 35.42
C VAL A 401 20.94 -8.02 34.00
N GLY A 402 19.85 -8.75 33.69
CA GLY A 402 19.65 -9.32 32.35
C GLY A 402 19.27 -8.30 31.28
N LEU A 403 19.48 -8.66 30.01
CA LEU A 403 19.27 -7.80 28.83
C LEU A 403 17.86 -7.15 28.77
N VAL A 404 16.83 -7.90 29.17
CA VAL A 404 15.42 -7.45 29.18
C VAL A 404 15.22 -6.22 30.07
N HIS A 405 15.97 -6.11 31.17
CA HIS A 405 15.86 -5.01 32.12
C HIS A 405 16.69 -3.79 31.71
N THR A 406 17.68 -3.96 30.83
CA THR A 406 18.54 -2.89 30.34
C THR A 406 18.10 -2.30 28.99
N LEU A 407 17.13 -2.94 28.33
CA LEU A 407 16.59 -2.47 27.06
C LEU A 407 15.86 -1.12 27.26
N PRO A 408 16.28 -0.05 26.56
CA PRO A 408 15.62 1.25 26.69
C PRO A 408 14.29 1.27 25.94
N ASP A 409 13.35 2.11 26.42
CA ASP A 409 12.07 2.34 25.73
C ASP A 409 12.27 3.27 24.53
N ILE A 410 12.09 2.76 23.32
CA ILE A 410 12.29 3.52 22.07
C ILE A 410 11.05 4.31 21.62
N ALA A 411 9.90 4.17 22.30
CA ALA A 411 8.61 4.64 21.83
C ALA A 411 8.60 6.15 21.56
N HIS A 412 9.20 6.93 22.46
CA HIS A 412 9.27 8.38 22.33
C HIS A 412 10.03 8.79 21.05
N GLN A 413 11.23 8.24 20.85
CA GLN A 413 12.08 8.55 19.70
C GLN A 413 11.43 8.11 18.38
N VAL A 414 10.83 6.92 18.34
CA VAL A 414 10.10 6.43 17.15
C VAL A 414 8.89 7.33 16.85
N THR A 415 8.16 7.78 17.88
CA THR A 415 7.03 8.72 17.71
C THR A 415 7.51 10.04 17.09
N SER A 416 8.63 10.59 17.55
CA SER A 416 9.19 11.83 16.98
C SER A 416 9.54 11.68 15.50
N VAL A 417 10.13 10.55 15.10
CA VAL A 417 10.44 10.28 13.69
C VAL A 417 9.17 10.12 12.85
N LEU A 418 8.15 9.42 13.36
CA LEU A 418 6.85 9.26 12.71
C LEU A 418 6.12 10.60 12.51
N ILE A 419 6.25 11.53 13.47
CA ILE A 419 5.69 12.88 13.34
C ILE A 419 6.35 13.63 12.18
N VAL A 420 7.69 13.56 12.07
CA VAL A 420 8.40 14.19 10.95
C VAL A 420 7.96 13.59 9.62
N HIS A 421 7.84 12.26 9.55
CA HIS A 421 7.35 11.58 8.35
C HIS A 421 5.93 12.00 7.98
N ALA A 422 4.98 12.03 8.92
CA ALA A 422 3.62 12.51 8.69
C ALA A 422 3.56 13.93 8.08
N CYS A 423 4.41 14.83 8.57
CA CYS A 423 4.46 16.20 8.08
C CYS A 423 5.05 16.26 6.66
N LEU A 424 6.14 15.54 6.40
CA LEU A 424 6.78 15.50 5.08
C LEU A 424 5.92 14.77 4.04
N SER A 425 5.13 13.78 4.47
CA SER A 425 4.26 12.99 3.59
C SER A 425 3.07 13.80 3.07
N ILE A 426 2.63 14.86 3.77
CA ILE A 426 1.66 15.85 3.25
C ILE A 426 2.24 16.54 2.01
N GLY A 427 3.52 16.94 2.06
CA GLY A 427 4.21 17.51 0.90
C GLY A 427 4.26 16.53 -0.28
N SER A 428 4.45 15.24 0.00
CA SER A 428 4.43 14.19 -1.04
C SER A 428 3.05 14.04 -1.70
N CYS A 429 1.96 14.06 -0.91
CA CYS A 429 0.59 14.07 -1.43
C CYS A 429 0.26 15.32 -2.26
N LEU A 430 0.88 16.46 -1.96
CA LEU A 430 0.68 17.67 -2.76
C LEU A 430 1.45 17.60 -4.08
N LEU A 431 2.66 17.01 -4.07
CA LEU A 431 3.48 16.82 -5.26
C LEU A 431 2.83 15.87 -6.27
N ASP A 432 2.25 14.77 -5.80
CA ASP A 432 1.57 13.79 -6.66
C ASP A 432 0.08 14.09 -6.90
N ARG A 433 -0.41 15.25 -6.44
CA ARG A 433 -1.82 15.68 -6.55
C ARG A 433 -2.82 14.69 -5.92
N GLY A 434 -2.39 13.92 -4.93
CA GLY A 434 -3.20 12.91 -4.26
C GLY A 434 -3.34 11.60 -5.05
N TRP A 435 -2.52 11.38 -6.09
CA TRP A 435 -2.59 10.19 -6.93
C TRP A 435 -2.37 8.90 -6.15
N GLY A 436 -1.37 8.84 -5.26
CA GLY A 436 -1.14 7.66 -4.44
C GLY A 436 -2.33 7.35 -3.52
N LEU A 437 -3.01 8.38 -3.00
CA LEU A 437 -4.24 8.19 -2.22
C LEU A 437 -5.37 7.62 -3.08
N TYR A 438 -5.50 8.06 -4.34
CA TYR A 438 -6.44 7.48 -5.29
C TYR A 438 -6.14 6.01 -5.57
N GLU A 439 -4.89 5.66 -5.90
CA GLU A 439 -4.48 4.27 -6.15
C GLU A 439 -4.81 3.37 -4.94
N TRP A 440 -4.51 3.85 -3.73
CA TRP A 440 -4.87 3.14 -2.50
C TRP A 440 -6.38 2.94 -2.38
N SER A 441 -7.17 4.00 -2.57
CA SER A 441 -8.62 3.95 -2.45
C SER A 441 -9.26 3.05 -3.50
N ASP A 442 -8.80 3.08 -4.75
CA ASP A 442 -9.33 2.22 -5.81
C ASP A 442 -9.05 0.73 -5.54
N VAL A 443 -7.82 0.39 -5.13
CA VAL A 443 -7.48 -0.99 -4.75
C VAL A 443 -8.30 -1.45 -3.54
N SER A 444 -8.42 -0.59 -2.52
CA SER A 444 -9.21 -0.86 -1.32
C SER A 444 -10.68 -1.16 -1.66
N ALA A 445 -11.28 -0.36 -2.54
CA ALA A 445 -12.66 -0.54 -2.96
C ALA A 445 -12.83 -1.82 -3.79
N LYS A 446 -11.90 -2.10 -4.73
CA LYS A 446 -11.91 -3.32 -5.56
C LYS A 446 -11.70 -4.60 -4.73
N LEU A 447 -10.88 -4.57 -3.69
CA LEU A 447 -10.74 -5.68 -2.73
C LEU A 447 -12.05 -5.98 -2.00
N ARG A 448 -12.81 -4.94 -1.67
CA ARG A 448 -14.09 -5.04 -0.96
C ARG A 448 -15.22 -5.51 -1.86
N THR A 449 -15.39 -4.91 -3.03
CA THR A 449 -16.48 -5.21 -3.96
C THR A 449 -16.22 -6.47 -4.79
N LYS A 450 -14.96 -6.93 -4.85
CA LYS A 450 -14.50 -8.01 -5.74
C LYS A 450 -14.84 -7.72 -7.21
N ALA A 451 -14.80 -6.44 -7.60
CA ALA A 451 -15.12 -6.01 -8.95
C ALA A 451 -14.24 -6.71 -10.00
N ASN A 452 -12.97 -6.97 -9.68
CA ASN A 452 -12.02 -7.66 -10.56
C ASN A 452 -11.59 -8.98 -9.92
N ARG A 453 -11.35 -10.03 -10.73
CA ARG A 453 -10.84 -11.31 -10.22
C ARG A 453 -9.35 -11.24 -9.87
N ALA A 454 -8.59 -10.39 -10.56
CA ALA A 454 -7.18 -10.11 -10.29
C ALA A 454 -7.03 -8.82 -9.47
N VAL A 455 -6.99 -8.94 -8.14
CA VAL A 455 -6.80 -7.80 -7.24
C VAL A 455 -5.41 -7.84 -6.59
N ILE A 456 -4.76 -6.68 -6.55
CA ILE A 456 -3.39 -6.49 -6.05
C ILE A 456 -3.43 -5.99 -4.61
N PRO A 457 -2.37 -6.19 -3.80
CA PRO A 457 -2.18 -5.44 -2.56
C PRO A 457 -2.17 -3.91 -2.76
N PRO A 458 -2.79 -3.14 -1.84
CA PRO A 458 -2.74 -1.68 -1.84
C PRO A 458 -1.29 -1.14 -1.77
N PRO A 459 -1.00 0.04 -2.35
CA PRO A 459 0.35 0.62 -2.32
C PRO A 459 0.86 0.86 -0.89
N ALA A 460 1.87 0.09 -0.47
CA ALA A 460 2.36 0.08 0.90
C ALA A 460 2.90 1.43 1.39
N HIS A 461 3.31 2.33 0.48
CA HIS A 461 3.79 3.66 0.86
C HIS A 461 2.68 4.57 1.42
N ILE A 462 1.43 4.37 0.97
CA ILE A 462 0.27 5.09 1.51
C ILE A 462 -0.14 4.55 2.88
N ARG A 463 -0.04 3.23 3.09
CA ARG A 463 -0.16 2.62 4.42
C ARG A 463 0.76 3.29 5.43
N CYS A 464 2.02 3.54 5.06
CA CYS A 464 3.01 4.20 5.92
C CYS A 464 2.56 5.62 6.31
N LEU A 465 2.05 6.37 5.34
CA LEU A 465 1.50 7.71 5.56
C LEU A 465 0.30 7.67 6.52
N LEU A 466 -0.67 6.78 6.29
CA LEU A 466 -1.87 6.68 7.12
C LEU A 466 -1.52 6.30 8.56
N VAL A 467 -0.62 5.33 8.77
CA VAL A 467 -0.12 4.98 10.11
C VAL A 467 0.57 6.17 10.78
N SER A 468 1.40 6.92 10.05
CA SER A 468 2.03 8.13 10.60
C SER A 468 1.00 9.16 11.05
N TRP A 469 -0.04 9.41 10.25
CA TRP A 469 -1.09 10.38 10.57
C TRP A 469 -1.88 10.00 11.82
N VAL A 470 -2.24 8.73 11.99
CA VAL A 470 -2.87 8.24 13.23
C VAL A 470 -1.97 8.52 14.44
N VAL A 471 -0.67 8.24 14.32
CA VAL A 471 0.31 8.49 15.40
C VAL A 471 0.41 9.97 15.75
N VAL A 472 0.46 10.87 14.78
CA VAL A 472 0.51 12.32 15.03
C VAL A 472 -0.73 12.81 15.74
N ILE A 473 -1.93 12.42 15.26
CA ILE A 473 -3.20 12.83 15.87
C ILE A 473 -3.28 12.36 17.32
N CYS A 474 -2.95 11.08 17.56
CA CYS A 474 -2.91 10.49 18.90
C CYS A 474 -1.87 11.18 19.80
N HIS A 475 -0.70 11.53 19.29
CA HIS A 475 0.34 12.23 20.06
C HIS A 475 -0.09 13.65 20.44
N VAL A 476 -0.67 14.41 19.50
CA VAL A 476 -1.16 15.77 19.76
C VAL A 476 -2.27 15.74 20.82
N MET A 477 -3.21 14.79 20.72
CA MET A 477 -4.27 14.65 21.73
C MET A 477 -3.70 14.26 23.10
N ALA A 478 -2.81 13.26 23.16
CA ALA A 478 -2.17 12.87 24.43
C ALA A 478 -1.44 14.04 25.10
N LYS A 479 -0.73 14.87 24.32
CA LYS A 479 -0.08 16.10 24.80
C LYS A 479 -1.07 17.14 25.30
N ARG A 480 -2.22 17.32 24.62
CA ARG A 480 -3.30 18.22 25.05
C ARG A 480 -3.95 17.75 26.36
N LEU A 481 -4.19 16.45 26.48
CA LEU A 481 -4.74 15.80 27.67
C LEU A 481 -3.71 15.66 28.81
N ARG A 482 -2.43 15.89 28.52
CA ARG A 482 -1.29 15.74 29.46
C ARG A 482 -1.16 14.31 30.00
N ILE A 483 -1.31 13.31 29.14
CA ILE A 483 -1.17 11.89 29.47
C ILE A 483 0.00 11.27 28.72
N CYS A 484 0.63 10.25 29.31
CA CYS A 484 1.54 9.37 28.57
C CYS A 484 0.71 8.28 27.87
N PHE A 485 0.67 8.28 26.54
CA PHE A 485 -0.01 7.24 25.78
C PHE A 485 1.01 6.40 25.00
N SER A 486 0.94 5.08 25.17
CA SER A 486 1.93 4.16 24.62
C SER A 486 1.87 4.10 23.09
N LEU A 487 2.99 4.35 22.41
CA LEU A 487 3.11 4.19 20.95
C LEU A 487 2.75 2.77 20.51
N THR A 488 3.17 1.75 21.27
CA THR A 488 2.87 0.35 20.96
C THR A 488 1.37 0.13 20.80
N VAL A 489 0.55 0.70 21.69
CA VAL A 489 -0.91 0.56 21.62
C VAL A 489 -1.45 1.23 20.35
N VAL A 490 -0.97 2.43 20.03
CA VAL A 490 -1.36 3.14 18.80
C VAL A 490 -1.04 2.30 17.57
N VAL A 491 0.20 1.81 17.45
CA VAL A 491 0.64 1.02 16.29
C VAL A 491 -0.11 -0.29 16.18
N VAL A 492 -0.22 -1.06 17.27
CA VAL A 492 -0.89 -2.37 17.26
C VAL A 492 -2.37 -2.24 16.90
N VAL A 493 -3.08 -1.28 17.48
CA VAL A 493 -4.50 -1.04 17.14
C VAL A 493 -4.62 -0.61 15.68
N THR A 494 -3.78 0.31 15.20
CA THR A 494 -3.84 0.76 13.81
C THR A 494 -3.59 -0.38 12.83
N VAL A 495 -2.57 -1.22 13.08
CA VAL A 495 -2.25 -2.39 12.25
C VAL A 495 -3.36 -3.44 12.30
N ALA A 496 -4.03 -3.63 13.45
CA ALA A 496 -5.16 -4.55 13.57
C ALA A 496 -6.37 -4.09 12.74
N PHE A 497 -6.65 -2.79 12.70
CA PHE A 497 -7.70 -2.21 11.85
C PHE A 497 -7.36 -2.34 10.37
N ASP A 498 -6.11 -2.02 9.99
CA ASP A 498 -5.62 -2.15 8.63
C ASP A 498 -5.64 -3.62 8.13
N ALA A 499 -5.34 -4.59 8.99
CA ALA A 499 -5.48 -6.01 8.66
C ALA A 499 -6.94 -6.43 8.40
N ASN A 500 -7.91 -5.66 8.90
CA ASN A 500 -9.35 -5.87 8.71
C ASN A 500 -9.99 -4.74 7.86
N LEU A 501 -9.19 -4.14 6.97
CA LEU A 501 -9.54 -3.12 6.00
C LEU A 501 -10.92 -3.33 5.36
N THR A 502 -11.19 -4.52 4.81
CA THR A 502 -12.40 -4.81 4.04
C THR A 502 -13.66 -4.79 4.90
N LEU A 503 -13.54 -5.11 6.19
CA LEU A 503 -14.63 -5.04 7.15
C LEU A 503 -14.95 -3.58 7.51
N PHE A 504 -13.93 -2.79 7.84
CA PHE A 504 -14.12 -1.41 8.32
C PHE A 504 -14.42 -0.40 7.21
N ASN A 505 -14.06 -0.71 5.96
CA ASN A 505 -14.48 0.04 4.79
C ASN A 505 -15.77 -0.53 4.16
N GLY A 506 -16.31 -1.60 4.75
CA GLY A 506 -17.49 -2.36 4.33
C GLY A 506 -18.81 -1.61 4.50
N GLU A 507 -19.92 -2.24 4.08
CA GLU A 507 -21.27 -1.65 4.17
C GLU A 507 -21.68 -1.25 5.60
N VAL A 508 -21.22 -1.99 6.62
CA VAL A 508 -21.62 -1.78 8.02
C VAL A 508 -20.85 -0.67 8.71
N TRP A 509 -19.56 -0.54 8.42
CA TRP A 509 -18.64 0.34 9.16
C TRP A 509 -18.05 1.46 8.31
N GLY A 510 -18.14 1.36 6.98
CA GLY A 510 -17.66 2.39 6.06
C GLY A 510 -18.42 3.69 6.27
N LEU A 511 -17.73 4.83 6.11
CA LEU A 511 -18.36 6.14 6.25
C LEU A 511 -19.33 6.46 5.10
N ASN A 512 -19.03 6.02 3.87
CA ASN A 512 -19.87 6.20 2.69
C ASN A 512 -19.70 5.01 1.70
N PRO A 513 -20.06 3.78 2.10
CA PRO A 513 -19.75 2.58 1.32
C PRO A 513 -20.52 2.52 0.00
N THR A 514 -21.77 2.98 -0.01
CA THR A 514 -22.62 3.05 -1.22
C THR A 514 -22.04 4.01 -2.25
N PHE A 515 -21.72 5.24 -1.84
CA PHE A 515 -21.10 6.23 -2.74
C PHE A 515 -19.77 5.72 -3.29
N SER A 516 -18.96 5.07 -2.47
CA SER A 516 -17.70 4.51 -2.95
C SER A 516 -17.89 3.41 -4.00
N GLN A 517 -18.90 2.56 -3.85
CA GLN A 517 -19.21 1.53 -4.83
C GLN A 517 -19.72 2.15 -6.14
N GLU A 518 -20.64 3.11 -6.07
CA GLU A 518 -21.14 3.85 -7.23
C GLU A 518 -20.01 4.59 -7.95
N PHE A 519 -19.09 5.21 -7.21
CA PHE A 519 -17.94 5.91 -7.77
C PHE A 519 -17.03 4.97 -8.56
N VAL A 520 -16.70 3.80 -8.01
CA VAL A 520 -15.86 2.80 -8.71
C VAL A 520 -16.58 2.24 -9.94
N GLN A 521 -17.87 1.94 -9.83
CA GLN A 521 -18.66 1.49 -10.97
C GLN A 521 -18.72 2.55 -12.07
N SER A 522 -19.00 3.80 -11.73
CA SER A 522 -19.01 4.91 -12.70
C SER A 522 -17.65 5.13 -13.34
N THR A 523 -16.57 5.08 -12.56
CA THR A 523 -15.20 5.27 -13.08
C THR A 523 -14.81 4.12 -14.00
N ASN A 524 -15.18 2.88 -13.66
CA ASN A 524 -14.97 1.75 -14.57
C ASN A 524 -15.79 1.95 -15.86
N MET A 525 -17.06 2.36 -15.79
CA MET A 525 -17.87 2.59 -17.00
C MET A 525 -17.36 3.74 -17.86
N ASP A 526 -16.66 4.73 -17.29
CA ASP A 526 -16.00 5.80 -18.06
C ASP A 526 -14.85 5.27 -18.95
N SER A 527 -14.31 4.08 -18.66
CA SER A 527 -13.36 3.39 -19.55
C SER A 527 -14.02 2.83 -20.82
N LEU A 528 -15.35 2.68 -20.85
CA LEU A 528 -16.06 2.15 -22.01
C LEU A 528 -16.36 3.29 -23.00
N ILE A 529 -15.54 3.41 -24.03
CA ILE A 529 -15.66 4.46 -25.04
C ILE A 529 -16.69 4.05 -26.10
N PRO A 530 -17.77 4.82 -26.29
CA PRO A 530 -18.77 4.51 -27.28
C PRO A 530 -18.21 4.68 -28.70
N SER A 531 -18.55 3.76 -29.61
CA SER A 531 -18.16 3.86 -31.02
C SER A 531 -19.26 4.46 -31.90
N HIS A 532 -20.02 3.62 -32.61
CA HIS A 532 -21.18 3.96 -33.40
C HIS A 532 -22.40 3.19 -32.86
N PRO A 533 -23.63 3.73 -33.01
CA PRO A 533 -24.84 2.97 -32.74
C PRO A 533 -24.82 1.62 -33.48
N GLY A 534 -25.20 0.55 -32.78
CA GLY A 534 -25.17 -0.82 -33.27
C GLY A 534 -23.79 -1.41 -33.53
N HIS A 535 -22.72 -0.82 -32.98
CA HIS A 535 -21.36 -1.34 -33.04
C HIS A 535 -20.78 -1.50 -31.62
N LEU A 536 -19.70 -2.28 -31.50
CA LEU A 536 -19.08 -2.56 -30.21
C LEU A 536 -18.43 -1.32 -29.64
N ASP A 537 -18.51 -1.15 -28.34
CA ASP A 537 -17.78 -0.10 -27.63
C ASP A 537 -16.37 -0.59 -27.29
N VAL A 538 -15.49 0.31 -26.86
CA VAL A 538 -14.07 0.00 -26.68
C VAL A 538 -13.63 0.33 -25.27
N TRP A 539 -13.18 -0.68 -24.55
CA TRP A 539 -12.50 -0.47 -23.26
C TRP A 539 -11.14 0.17 -23.48
N MET A 540 -11.01 1.38 -22.95
CA MET A 540 -9.75 2.11 -22.91
C MET A 540 -9.61 2.78 -21.55
N TYR A 541 -8.38 2.88 -21.05
CA TYR A 541 -8.17 3.75 -19.89
C TYR A 541 -8.62 5.19 -20.21
N HIS A 542 -9.09 5.91 -19.21
CA HIS A 542 -9.62 7.27 -19.37
C HIS A 542 -8.93 8.27 -18.45
N SER A 543 -9.07 9.56 -18.75
CA SER A 543 -8.56 10.62 -17.87
C SER A 543 -9.50 10.78 -16.68
N LEU A 544 -8.95 10.67 -15.46
CA LEU A 544 -9.66 11.00 -14.23
C LEU A 544 -9.70 12.51 -14.05
N LYS A 545 -10.90 13.10 -14.10
CA LYS A 545 -11.08 14.56 -14.05
C LYS A 545 -10.99 15.11 -12.62
N SER A 546 -11.52 14.37 -11.65
CA SER A 546 -11.56 14.80 -10.24
C SER A 546 -11.75 13.59 -9.32
N MET A 547 -11.17 13.66 -8.13
CA MET A 547 -11.41 12.69 -7.06
C MET A 547 -12.35 13.30 -6.01
N ASP A 548 -13.46 12.63 -5.72
CA ASP A 548 -14.37 13.05 -4.66
C ASP A 548 -13.81 12.66 -3.29
N ILE A 549 -13.81 13.60 -2.34
CA ILE A 549 -13.30 13.35 -0.98
C ILE A 549 -14.10 12.27 -0.24
N ARG A 550 -15.39 12.09 -0.56
CA ARG A 550 -16.25 11.05 0.04
C ARG A 550 -15.76 9.64 -0.27
N PHE A 551 -15.25 9.44 -1.49
CA PHE A 551 -14.65 8.17 -1.90
C PHE A 551 -13.41 7.87 -1.06
N PHE A 552 -12.50 8.84 -0.98
CA PHE A 552 -11.30 8.71 -0.15
C PHE A 552 -11.62 8.43 1.32
N LEU A 553 -12.52 9.21 1.93
CA LEU A 553 -12.92 9.06 3.33
C LEU A 553 -13.50 7.67 3.61
N ASN A 554 -14.28 7.11 2.69
CA ASN A 554 -14.78 5.73 2.86
C ASN A 554 -13.62 4.73 2.88
N GLU A 555 -12.69 4.85 1.94
CA GLU A 555 -11.60 3.88 1.77
C GLU A 555 -10.46 4.03 2.80
N VAL A 556 -10.54 5.04 3.67
CA VAL A 556 -9.69 5.15 4.88
C VAL A 556 -10.46 4.98 6.19
N SER A 557 -11.71 4.48 6.15
CA SER A 557 -12.57 4.32 7.33
C SER A 557 -11.91 3.49 8.44
N ALA A 558 -11.16 2.43 8.09
CA ALA A 558 -10.39 1.64 9.04
C ALA A 558 -9.44 2.50 9.92
N TYR A 559 -8.75 3.46 9.31
CA TYR A 559 -7.83 4.37 10.00
C TYR A 559 -8.58 5.46 10.79
N MET A 560 -9.75 5.86 10.31
CA MET A 560 -10.61 6.80 11.03
C MET A 560 -11.21 6.16 12.29
N TRP A 561 -11.64 4.90 12.21
CA TRP A 561 -12.12 4.13 13.37
C TRP A 561 -11.01 3.82 14.35
N SER A 562 -9.82 3.39 13.88
CA SER A 562 -8.67 3.18 14.76
C SER A 562 -8.32 4.46 15.51
N THR A 563 -8.31 5.61 14.82
CA THR A 563 -8.08 6.92 15.44
C THR A 563 -9.16 7.23 16.48
N SER A 564 -10.44 7.06 16.14
CA SER A 564 -11.56 7.36 17.02
C SER A 564 -11.53 6.54 18.32
N ILE A 565 -11.25 5.24 18.22
CA ILE A 565 -11.12 4.34 19.38
C ILE A 565 -9.91 4.72 20.25
N LEU A 566 -8.77 5.04 19.64
CA LEU A 566 -7.58 5.48 20.37
C LEU A 566 -7.82 6.81 21.09
N LEU A 567 -8.48 7.77 20.45
CA LEU A 567 -8.84 9.05 21.07
C LEU A 567 -9.86 8.88 22.21
N ALA A 568 -10.87 8.03 22.04
CA ALA A 568 -11.81 7.69 23.11
C ALA A 568 -11.09 7.02 24.29
N GLY A 569 -10.20 6.07 24.03
CA GLY A 569 -9.38 5.42 25.05
C GLY A 569 -8.48 6.41 25.82
N GLN A 570 -7.88 7.37 25.11
CA GLN A 570 -7.13 8.46 25.73
C GLN A 570 -7.99 9.35 26.62
N LEU A 571 -9.21 9.68 26.20
CA LEU A 571 -10.15 10.49 26.99
C LEU A 571 -10.59 9.74 28.26
N VAL A 572 -10.97 8.47 28.13
CA VAL A 572 -11.34 7.62 29.27
C VAL A 572 -10.18 7.50 30.26
N LEU A 573 -8.96 7.29 29.76
CA LEU A 573 -7.76 7.24 30.61
C LEU A 573 -7.54 8.59 31.33
N ALA A 574 -7.65 9.71 30.62
CA ALA A 574 -7.46 11.03 31.22
C ALA A 574 -8.51 11.34 32.30
N VAL A 575 -9.78 10.96 32.07
CA VAL A 575 -10.86 11.11 33.06
C VAL A 575 -10.63 10.19 34.26
N GLY A 576 -10.30 8.92 34.02
CA GLY A 576 -9.99 7.96 35.08
C GLY A 576 -8.83 8.42 35.97
N LEU A 577 -7.74 8.90 35.37
CA LEU A 577 -6.60 9.45 36.11
C LEU A 577 -6.99 10.68 36.94
N ARG A 578 -7.85 11.56 36.42
CA ARG A 578 -8.38 12.72 37.18
C ARG A 578 -9.29 12.32 38.33
N CYS A 579 -10.09 11.27 38.18
CA CYS A 579 -10.99 10.78 39.21
C CYS A 579 -10.26 10.03 40.33
N VAL A 580 -9.21 9.26 39.98
CA VAL A 580 -8.46 8.43 40.93
C VAL A 580 -7.36 9.21 41.65
N SER A 581 -6.72 10.17 40.98
CA SER A 581 -5.60 10.91 41.58
C SER A 581 -6.03 12.31 42.05
N SER A 582 -6.24 12.47 43.36
CA SER A 582 -6.23 13.81 44.00
C SER A 582 -4.90 14.55 43.78
N GLN A 583 -3.86 13.81 43.37
CA GLN A 583 -2.53 14.31 43.00
C GLN A 583 -2.45 14.97 41.60
N TRP A 584 -3.42 14.81 40.69
CA TRP A 584 -3.36 15.42 39.35
C TRP A 584 -3.39 16.96 39.38
N GLN A 585 -3.88 17.55 40.49
CA GLN A 585 -3.87 18.99 40.73
C GLN A 585 -2.56 19.51 41.34
N SER A 586 -1.69 18.63 41.84
CA SER A 586 -0.46 19.01 42.55
C SER A 586 0.75 18.82 41.64
N GLN A 587 1.55 19.89 41.51
CA GLN A 587 2.86 19.96 40.84
C GLN A 587 2.88 20.24 39.33
N ARG A 588 2.48 21.46 38.94
CA ARG A 588 3.42 22.27 38.16
C ARG A 588 4.55 22.62 39.11
N ILE A 589 5.79 22.21 38.82
CA ILE A 589 6.96 22.75 39.52
C ILE A 589 6.95 24.25 39.26
N GLN A 590 6.69 25.07 40.29
CA GLN A 590 7.25 26.42 40.30
C GLN A 590 8.76 26.23 40.48
N PRO A 591 9.59 26.74 39.56
CA PRO A 591 11.05 26.62 39.67
C PRO A 591 11.49 27.48 40.84
N GLN A 592 11.49 26.92 42.05
CA GLN A 592 11.72 27.72 43.25
C GLN A 592 13.09 27.48 43.90
N ASP A 593 13.86 26.49 43.44
CA ASP A 593 15.22 26.26 43.96
C ASP A 593 16.26 26.15 42.86
N SER A 594 17.28 27.00 42.97
CA SER A 594 18.49 27.08 42.14
C SER A 594 19.31 25.78 42.00
N GLY A 595 18.95 24.69 42.67
CA GLY A 595 19.55 23.37 42.48
C GLY A 595 18.76 22.40 41.58
N THR A 596 17.63 22.82 40.99
CA THR A 596 16.59 21.89 40.50
C THR A 596 16.48 21.71 38.98
N THR A 597 17.37 22.26 38.16
CA THR A 597 17.34 22.11 36.69
C THR A 597 18.55 21.34 36.19
N PHE A 598 18.35 20.21 35.52
CA PHE A 598 19.43 19.48 34.85
C PHE A 598 19.60 20.20 33.53
N ILE A 599 20.84 20.47 33.10
CA ILE A 599 21.11 21.32 31.91
C ILE A 599 20.38 20.80 30.66
N LEU A 600 20.04 19.51 30.65
CA LEU A 600 19.45 18.81 29.51
C LEU A 600 17.91 18.87 29.42
N GLU A 601 17.21 19.47 30.38
CA GLU A 601 15.73 19.49 30.43
C GLU A 601 15.12 20.70 29.69
N GLU A 602 14.31 20.46 28.65
CA GLU A 602 13.40 21.49 28.12
C GLU A 602 12.20 21.74 29.06
N ARG A 603 11.88 23.02 29.30
CA ARG A 603 10.99 23.55 30.37
C ARG A 603 9.52 23.10 30.36
N SER A 604 9.11 22.14 29.51
CA SER A 604 7.69 21.75 29.36
C SER A 604 7.27 20.48 30.10
N THR A 605 8.06 19.96 31.04
CA THR A 605 7.89 18.58 31.52
C THR A 605 7.44 18.52 32.99
N SER A 606 6.40 17.74 33.32
CA SER A 606 5.84 17.51 34.68
C SER A 606 6.72 16.59 35.54
N VAL A 607 6.69 16.67 36.89
CA VAL A 607 7.53 15.87 37.81
C VAL A 607 7.44 14.38 37.50
N ASP A 608 6.22 13.92 37.26
CA ASP A 608 5.89 12.57 36.84
C ASP A 608 5.05 12.61 35.56
N VAL A 609 5.25 11.63 34.67
CA VAL A 609 4.40 11.42 33.51
C VAL A 609 3.55 10.16 33.78
N PHE A 610 2.31 10.37 34.25
CA PHE A 610 1.37 9.28 34.48
C PHE A 610 0.64 8.91 33.18
N GLY A 611 0.43 7.61 32.94
CA GLY A 611 -0.31 7.13 31.77
C GLY A 611 -0.11 5.64 31.47
N LEU A 612 -0.43 5.23 30.24
CA LEU A 612 -0.39 3.83 29.79
C LEU A 612 1.01 3.38 29.30
N GLY A 613 2.04 4.20 29.52
CA GLY A 613 3.45 3.91 29.24
C GLY A 613 4.26 3.72 30.53
N SER A 614 5.56 3.43 30.43
CA SER A 614 6.39 3.31 31.64
C SER A 614 6.44 4.63 32.40
N SER A 615 5.93 4.65 33.63
CA SER A 615 6.20 5.76 34.54
C SER A 615 7.66 5.68 34.99
N PHE A 616 8.35 6.80 34.91
CA PHE A 616 9.69 6.94 35.47
C PHE A 616 9.80 8.30 36.15
N ALA A 617 10.39 8.30 37.34
CA ALA A 617 10.75 9.54 38.01
C ALA A 617 11.85 10.23 37.20
N LYS A 618 11.80 11.55 37.06
CA LYS A 618 12.89 12.28 36.38
C LYS A 618 14.16 12.38 37.21
N ARG A 619 14.01 12.30 38.54
CA ARG A 619 15.09 12.38 39.51
C ARG A 619 14.82 11.42 40.64
N VAL A 620 15.89 10.84 41.14
CA VAL A 620 15.84 9.98 42.32
C VAL A 620 16.86 10.51 43.31
N VAL A 621 16.44 10.63 44.57
CA VAL A 621 17.35 10.94 45.68
C VAL A 621 17.95 9.62 46.13
N ALA A 622 19.28 9.51 46.05
CA ALA A 622 20.02 8.35 46.53
C ALA A 622 19.99 8.30 48.08
N PRO A 623 20.27 7.14 48.69
CA PRO A 623 20.25 6.98 50.15
C PRO A 623 21.20 7.91 50.92
N ASP A 624 22.23 8.42 50.25
CA ASP A 624 23.21 9.37 50.76
C ASP A 624 22.78 10.85 50.63
N GLY A 625 21.56 11.10 50.12
CA GLY A 625 21.01 12.44 49.91
C GLY A 625 21.42 13.09 48.58
N SER A 626 22.25 12.44 47.76
CA SER A 626 22.66 12.97 46.46
C SER A 626 21.55 12.77 45.41
N MET A 627 21.38 13.74 44.50
CA MET A 627 20.38 13.65 43.42
C MET A 627 21.01 13.13 42.14
N TYR A 628 20.35 12.17 41.49
CA TYR A 628 20.75 11.68 40.17
C TYR A 628 19.57 11.54 39.22
N VAL A 629 19.88 11.59 37.93
CA VAL A 629 19.01 11.33 36.79
C VAL A 629 19.02 9.82 36.50
N PRO A 630 17.85 9.15 36.48
CA PRO A 630 17.78 7.74 36.17
C PRO A 630 18.01 7.48 34.68
N VAL A 631 18.40 6.24 34.38
CA VAL A 631 18.75 5.76 33.04
C VAL A 631 17.61 5.96 32.03
N GLU A 632 16.38 5.74 32.46
CA GLU A 632 15.18 5.89 31.64
C GLU A 632 14.98 7.33 31.19
N TRP A 633 15.24 8.30 32.08
CA TRP A 633 15.13 9.72 31.76
C TRP A 633 16.27 10.20 30.86
N ALA A 634 17.50 9.75 31.10
CA ALA A 634 18.64 10.05 30.23
C ALA A 634 18.39 9.59 28.78
N TRP A 635 17.86 8.36 28.61
CA TRP A 635 17.48 7.86 27.29
C TRP A 635 16.30 8.64 26.68
N HIS A 636 15.29 8.96 27.48
CA HIS A 636 14.14 9.73 27.01
C HIS A 636 14.54 11.11 26.45
N LEU A 637 15.48 11.78 27.11
CA LEU A 637 16.10 13.03 26.65
C LEU A 637 17.03 12.84 25.43
N GLY A 638 17.30 11.59 25.06
CA GLY A 638 18.14 11.22 23.93
C GLY A 638 19.63 11.28 24.22
N TYR A 639 20.07 11.13 25.47
CA TYR A 639 21.48 11.08 25.84
C TYR A 639 21.97 9.65 26.05
N VAL A 640 23.22 9.41 25.67
CA VAL A 640 23.91 8.13 25.82
C VAL A 640 25.36 8.35 26.23
N VAL A 641 25.87 7.46 27.08
CA VAL A 641 27.26 7.49 27.53
C VAL A 641 28.12 6.70 26.54
N VAL A 642 29.16 7.34 26.03
CA VAL A 642 30.14 6.80 25.07
C VAL A 642 31.48 6.57 25.77
N ASP A 643 32.06 5.37 25.59
CA ASP A 643 33.34 4.92 26.18
C ASP A 643 33.50 5.25 27.67
N HIS A 644 32.37 5.26 28.39
CA HIS A 644 32.30 5.50 29.84
C HIS A 644 32.79 6.86 30.32
N THR A 645 33.10 7.78 29.42
CA THR A 645 33.81 9.04 29.70
C THR A 645 33.15 10.26 29.06
N TYR A 646 32.27 10.05 28.08
CA TYR A 646 31.60 11.13 27.36
C TYR A 646 30.09 10.95 27.34
N LEU A 647 29.36 12.06 27.36
CA LEU A 647 27.90 12.09 27.23
C LEU A 647 27.51 12.87 25.97
N PHE A 648 26.82 12.21 25.06
CA PHE A 648 26.39 12.79 23.78
C PHE A 648 24.90 12.62 23.56
N LYS A 649 24.32 13.50 22.73
CA LYS A 649 23.01 13.24 22.14
C LYS A 649 23.12 12.09 21.14
N LEU A 650 22.17 11.17 21.22
CA LEU A 650 22.07 9.99 20.37
C LEU A 650 22.06 10.36 18.87
N HIS A 651 21.41 11.46 18.52
CA HIS A 651 21.30 11.95 17.13
C HIS A 651 22.59 12.56 16.58
N ASP A 652 23.58 12.89 17.43
CA ASP A 652 24.88 13.41 17.01
C ASP A 652 25.93 12.31 16.83
N LEU A 653 25.68 11.10 17.35
CA LEU A 653 26.59 9.95 17.18
C LEU A 653 26.88 9.58 15.71
N PRO A 654 25.91 9.58 14.77
CA PRO A 654 26.22 9.30 13.36
C PRO A 654 27.21 10.30 12.78
N LYS A 655 27.07 11.58 13.14
CA LYS A 655 27.98 12.64 12.69
C LYS A 655 29.37 12.43 13.29
N LEU A 656 29.45 12.06 14.57
CA LEU A 656 30.70 11.79 15.26
C LEU A 656 31.42 10.58 14.67
N PHE A 657 30.65 9.54 14.36
CA PHE A 657 31.15 8.35 13.69
C PHE A 657 31.76 8.69 12.33
N LEU A 658 31.10 9.54 11.53
CA LEU A 658 31.64 9.99 10.24
C LEU A 658 32.91 10.82 10.41
N ASN A 659 32.95 11.74 11.38
CA ASN A 659 34.15 12.54 11.63
C ASN A 659 35.36 11.65 11.98
N VAL A 660 35.18 10.67 12.89
CA VAL A 660 36.25 9.75 13.30
C VAL A 660 36.60 8.72 12.22
N LEU A 661 35.62 8.27 11.42
CA LEU A 661 35.84 7.29 10.34
C LEU A 661 36.68 7.88 9.20
N PHE A 662 36.44 9.14 8.85
CA PHE A 662 37.12 9.81 7.75
C PHE A 662 38.28 10.71 8.20
N ASP A 663 38.55 10.78 9.50
CA ASP A 663 39.58 11.65 10.10
C ASP A 663 39.40 13.13 9.69
N VAL A 664 38.16 13.62 9.74
CA VAL A 664 37.78 14.99 9.38
C VAL A 664 36.73 15.56 10.33
N ASP A 665 36.87 16.83 10.70
CA ASP A 665 35.88 17.55 11.53
C ASP A 665 34.81 18.25 10.66
N SER A 666 34.13 17.49 9.82
CA SER A 666 33.09 18.04 8.91
C SER A 666 31.84 18.50 9.67
N PHE A 667 31.53 17.85 10.79
CA PHE A 667 30.37 18.17 11.62
C PHE A 667 30.82 18.67 13.00
N TYR A 668 30.36 19.85 13.39
CA TYR A 668 30.59 20.37 14.74
C TYR A 668 29.70 19.64 15.75
N ILE A 669 30.31 18.96 16.72
CA ILE A 669 29.62 18.08 17.67
C ILE A 669 29.98 18.48 19.08
N TYR A 670 28.94 18.62 19.90
CA TYR A 670 29.07 19.05 21.29
C TYR A 670 28.64 17.94 22.23
N GLY A 671 29.35 17.79 23.34
CA GLY A 671 29.06 16.82 24.38
C GLY A 671 29.56 17.28 25.74
N TYR A 672 29.45 16.40 26.72
CA TYR A 672 29.96 16.65 28.06
C TYR A 672 30.98 15.59 28.44
N HIS A 673 32.02 16.02 29.16
CA HIS A 673 32.89 15.08 29.87
C HIS A 673 32.15 14.47 31.05
N MET A 674 32.48 13.22 31.37
CA MET A 674 31.89 12.48 32.48
C MET A 674 32.99 11.75 33.25
N LYS A 675 32.97 11.89 34.57
CA LYS A 675 33.86 11.16 35.49
C LYS A 675 33.03 10.54 36.60
N ASN A 676 33.10 9.21 36.76
CA ASN A 676 32.38 8.47 37.81
C ASN A 676 30.88 8.81 37.90
N ASN A 677 30.20 8.89 36.75
CA ASN A 677 28.78 9.26 36.60
C ASN A 677 28.43 10.72 36.96
N GLN A 678 29.41 11.56 37.32
CA GLN A 678 29.25 13.01 37.38
C GLN A 678 29.50 13.59 35.98
N VAL A 679 28.53 14.37 35.50
CA VAL A 679 28.58 15.09 34.23
C VAL A 679 29.16 16.49 34.48
N ASP A 680 30.11 16.89 33.65
CA ASP A 680 30.68 18.23 33.70
C ASP A 680 29.63 19.30 33.36
N VAL A 681 29.86 20.54 33.78
CA VAL A 681 28.98 21.68 33.54
C VAL A 681 29.22 22.27 32.16
N GLU A 682 30.47 22.22 31.69
CA GLU A 682 30.88 22.80 30.42
C GLU A 682 30.55 21.88 29.23
N LEU A 683 29.84 22.44 28.25
CA LEU A 683 29.60 21.79 26.97
C LEU A 683 30.84 21.98 26.09
N THR A 684 31.55 20.89 25.78
CA THR A 684 32.77 20.91 24.99
C THR A 684 32.52 20.51 23.55
N HIS A 685 33.25 21.15 22.62
CA HIS A 685 33.31 20.75 21.22
C HIS A 685 34.34 19.64 21.07
N PHE A 686 33.94 18.51 20.46
CA PHE A 686 34.81 17.34 20.31
C PHE A 686 35.30 17.19 18.87
N HIS A 687 36.60 16.96 18.73
CA HIS A 687 37.29 16.71 17.48
C HIS A 687 37.49 15.21 17.24
N CYS A 688 37.69 14.81 15.98
CA CYS A 688 37.98 13.41 15.62
C CYS A 688 39.21 12.85 16.37
N GLN A 689 40.20 13.68 16.65
CA GLN A 689 41.45 13.32 17.35
C GLN A 689 41.24 12.98 18.84
N ASP A 690 40.13 13.40 19.44
CA ASP A 690 39.81 13.10 20.85
C ASP A 690 39.45 11.61 21.06
N PHE A 691 39.23 10.86 19.97
CA PHE A 691 38.86 9.46 20.00
C PHE A 691 39.95 8.57 19.39
N ALA A 692 40.53 7.71 20.22
CA ALA A 692 41.60 6.81 19.81
C ALA A 692 41.18 5.78 18.74
N SER A 693 39.89 5.43 18.66
CA SER A 693 39.36 4.54 17.63
C SER A 693 37.84 4.60 17.51
N ILE A 694 37.31 4.17 16.36
CA ILE A 694 35.88 3.94 16.14
C ILE A 694 35.28 2.98 17.18
N ARG A 695 36.06 2.03 17.70
CA ARG A 695 35.58 1.08 18.71
C ARG A 695 35.15 1.78 20.01
N SER A 696 35.75 2.92 20.35
CA SER A 696 35.32 3.73 21.50
C SER A 696 33.90 4.27 21.30
N LEU A 697 33.52 4.63 20.07
CA LEU A 697 32.17 5.11 19.74
C LEU A 697 31.10 4.01 19.79
N LEU A 698 31.49 2.74 19.67
CA LEU A 698 30.57 1.59 19.75
C LEU A 698 30.28 1.16 21.20
N ARG A 699 31.04 1.67 22.18
CA ARG A 699 30.83 1.38 23.61
C ARG A 699 29.76 2.30 24.19
N LEU A 700 28.51 2.04 23.82
CA LEU A 700 27.35 2.79 24.31
C LEU A 700 26.77 2.15 25.56
N SER A 701 26.44 2.95 26.56
CA SER A 701 25.76 2.48 27.77
C SER A 701 24.84 3.56 28.33
N LEU A 702 23.88 3.14 29.16
CA LEU A 702 23.10 4.04 29.99
C LEU A 702 23.54 3.91 31.44
N ARG A 703 23.76 5.06 32.07
CA ARG A 703 24.20 5.16 33.46
C ARG A 703 23.33 6.19 34.20
N PRO A 704 23.12 6.02 35.51
CA PRO A 704 22.59 7.11 36.31
C PRO A 704 23.59 8.27 36.26
N LEU A 705 23.10 9.50 36.12
CA LEU A 705 23.95 10.68 35.94
C LEU A 705 23.69 11.67 37.07
N SER A 706 24.73 12.18 37.73
CA SER A 706 24.62 13.30 38.65
C SER A 706 25.33 14.53 38.07
N GLN A 707 24.91 15.72 38.48
CA GLN A 707 25.56 16.97 38.08
C GLN A 707 25.51 17.93 39.27
N GLU A 708 26.68 18.45 39.64
CA GLU A 708 26.81 19.47 40.69
C GLU A 708 26.86 20.86 40.05
N TRP A 709 26.02 21.77 40.52
CA TRP A 709 25.97 23.14 39.99
C TRP A 709 26.90 24.07 40.77
N PRO A 710 27.69 24.92 40.09
CA PRO A 710 28.28 26.09 40.73
C PRO A 710 27.14 27.02 41.16
N VAL A 711 27.03 27.28 42.47
CA VAL A 711 25.94 28.03 43.11
C VAL A 711 25.63 29.39 42.45
N ASN A 712 26.65 30.00 41.82
CA ASN A 712 26.54 31.33 41.19
C ASN A 712 25.95 31.31 39.77
N GLU A 713 26.19 30.25 38.99
CA GLU A 713 25.73 30.14 37.60
C GLU A 713 24.27 29.71 37.51
N ALA A 714 23.84 28.84 38.43
CA ALA A 714 22.44 28.42 38.50
C ALA A 714 21.48 29.60 38.76
N LYS A 715 21.93 30.58 39.55
CA LYS A 715 21.18 31.81 39.83
C LYS A 715 21.11 32.74 38.62
N ALA A 716 22.20 32.88 37.85
CA ALA A 716 22.23 33.66 36.62
C ALA A 716 21.34 33.05 35.52
N HIS A 717 21.37 31.72 35.38
CA HIS A 717 20.55 31.00 34.42
C HIS A 717 19.04 31.09 34.78
N LEU A 718 18.69 30.98 36.06
CA LEU A 718 17.33 31.25 36.55
C LEU A 718 16.85 32.66 36.23
N GLN A 719 17.69 33.68 36.39
CA GLN A 719 17.35 35.08 36.10
C GLN A 719 17.09 35.32 34.60
N LEU A 720 17.91 34.76 33.71
CA LEU A 720 17.69 34.81 32.26
C LEU A 720 16.34 34.18 31.88
N TYR A 721 15.97 33.07 32.54
CA TYR A 721 14.69 32.43 32.32
C TYR A 721 13.49 33.21 32.86
N GLU A 722 13.60 33.83 34.04
CA GLU A 722 12.56 34.70 34.57
C GLU A 722 12.26 35.85 33.60
N GLN A 723 13.31 36.49 33.07
CA GLN A 723 13.22 37.55 32.08
C GLN A 723 12.52 37.07 30.79
N ALA A 724 12.89 35.89 30.26
CA ALA A 724 12.24 35.31 29.09
C ALA A 724 10.75 34.97 29.33
N SER A 725 10.40 34.44 30.51
CA SER A 725 9.00 34.16 30.88
C SER A 725 8.15 35.43 31.06
N ARG A 726 8.72 36.49 31.64
CA ARG A 726 8.05 37.80 31.72
C ARG A 726 7.78 38.36 30.32
N LYS A 727 8.75 38.22 29.41
CA LYS A 727 8.61 38.62 27.99
C LYS A 727 7.49 37.84 27.28
N ARG A 728 7.42 36.52 27.46
CA ARG A 728 6.39 35.64 26.86
C ARG A 728 4.97 35.90 27.41
N ASN A 729 4.84 36.17 28.71
CA ASN A 729 3.55 36.52 29.31
C ASN A 729 3.10 37.92 28.89
N SER A 730 4.02 38.87 28.69
CA SER A 730 3.70 40.20 28.17
C SER A 730 3.23 40.21 26.71
N THR A 731 3.59 39.19 25.92
CA THR A 731 3.11 38.99 24.54
C THR A 731 1.80 38.20 24.45
N SER A 732 1.34 37.57 25.55
CA SER A 732 0.07 36.83 25.61
C SER A 732 -1.11 37.69 26.09
N THR A 733 -0.85 38.90 26.56
CA THR A 733 -1.84 39.89 27.01
C THR A 733 -2.02 41.06 26.04
N LYS A 734 -1.57 40.90 24.78
CA LYS A 734 -1.88 41.82 23.67
C LYS A 734 -2.64 41.09 22.58
#